data_AF-A0A8J3IHN7-F1
#
_entry.id   AF-A0A8J3IHN7-F1
#
_cell.length_a   1.000
_cell.length_b   1.000
_cell.length_c   1.000
_cell.angle_alpha   90.00
_cell.angle_beta   90.00
_cell.angle_gamma   90.00
#
_symmetry.space_group_name_H-M   'P 1'
#
loop_
_entity.id
_entity.type
_entity.pdbx_description
1 polymer ?
#
loop_
_entity_poly.entity_id
_entity_poly.type
_entity_poly.pdbx_seq_one_letter_code
_entity_poly.pdbx_strand_id
1 'polypeptide(L)'
;MPDEQARSEAANNQGAANQGAAGDRGGASPPQAPQPGNAFNQRLDEARRVNLNNSLNNPANPAFPAPPGARHTEFSGDVQGEHVGITQAEVVINYNFSAEAARAWVHGGGSSAPSGGFNGGAIFNQYQQAMPGGIAFATGNVSGGTAQDRDTLPANQQEIREWYGRLNAVEKAFVQAMAILSGAPEHEIIEAAAELYRPFRVSDERRMMILDRSGVVDNGSYTAFQRLSLTLNSDLQAKTYTIRRQVDRVRRLFWQDAAANGFSNFALQVLKIIGEDTSIAGPVGQHFLRQLEKLSKSHMFKRESSWRLPRTLGSLWLDEDAYQLEDIARNWLIDRRGMRAGQRLDERIGEASQLLTDESVDEVSELLADEYAGEAGPWRVAHLLYGAYETECGDLDGGKGQVSGSIVLRLLNTWTIEAHTSSSSVFYNRLAYAIANTCSLIGQKTLPAALNGLKELLRYPIENDGRTISIPQEVFFHVVLAYVTLARYGSLGELLRHFATTIESLSYHRGDRRMRDPREYLSRREVTLNTLFCAFILLAVFSLSDKKENTRGLYSLTEHPGREAVIPDEKGRDVLLAGIITRVGPAWKQDVVTILCAMIIEGEDESESAFYLMHEWAETILRERGPQCLDLRAAYLEFVLDVLYQVDRWIRDLQRKMNILTLFTAQLRQWKKKGSPSLVAFANDLQKRLGVRS
;
A
#
# COMPACT_ATOMS: atom_id res chain seq x y z
N MET A 1 -12.40 20.39 -62.61
CA MET A 1 -12.67 19.98 -64.00
C MET A 1 -11.44 19.29 -64.53
N PRO A 2 -11.51 18.02 -64.97
CA PRO A 2 -12.62 17.07 -64.83
C PRO A 2 -12.09 15.68 -64.37
N ASP A 3 -12.83 14.61 -64.10
CA ASP A 3 -14.26 14.25 -63.94
C ASP A 3 -14.18 12.78 -63.41
N GLU A 4 -14.98 12.34 -62.43
CA GLU A 4 -16.40 12.00 -62.51
C GLU A 4 -16.70 10.65 -63.21
N GLN A 5 -17.70 9.96 -62.68
CA GLN A 5 -18.46 8.79 -63.17
C GLN A 5 -18.03 7.41 -62.66
N ALA A 6 -18.76 6.76 -61.74
CA ALA A 6 -20.18 6.36 -61.70
C ALA A 6 -20.53 5.15 -62.59
N ARG A 7 -21.03 4.07 -61.95
CA ARG A 7 -22.08 3.13 -62.40
C ARG A 7 -22.22 2.02 -61.34
N SER A 8 -23.36 1.98 -60.63
CA SER A 8 -24.60 1.22 -60.93
C SER A 8 -24.51 -0.20 -60.33
N GLU A 9 -25.51 -0.83 -59.73
CA GLU A 9 -26.95 -0.61 -59.60
C GLU A 9 -27.50 -1.68 -58.62
N ALA A 10 -28.55 -1.33 -57.86
CA ALA A 10 -29.79 -2.06 -57.56
C ALA A 10 -29.77 -3.57 -57.16
N ALA A 11 -30.65 -4.16 -56.33
CA ALA A 11 -32.02 -3.82 -55.95
C ALA A 11 -32.52 -4.66 -54.74
N ASN A 12 -33.61 -4.18 -54.14
CA ASN A 12 -34.78 -4.90 -53.59
C ASN A 12 -34.65 -5.85 -52.37
N ASN A 13 -35.30 -5.47 -51.26
CA ASN A 13 -36.70 -5.87 -51.00
C ASN A 13 -37.27 -5.25 -49.72
N GLN A 14 -38.24 -4.36 -49.88
CA GLN A 14 -39.26 -4.05 -48.88
C GLN A 14 -40.51 -4.89 -49.20
N GLY A 15 -41.03 -5.60 -48.20
CA GLY A 15 -42.31 -6.29 -48.26
C GLY A 15 -43.15 -5.88 -47.05
N ALA A 16 -44.24 -5.16 -47.32
CA ALA A 16 -45.22 -4.72 -46.34
C ALA A 16 -46.38 -5.72 -46.18
N ALA A 17 -47.14 -5.49 -45.12
CA ALA A 17 -48.53 -5.90 -44.85
C ALA A 17 -48.78 -7.33 -44.34
N ASN A 18 -49.24 -7.41 -43.09
CA ASN A 18 -50.53 -8.03 -42.82
C ASN A 18 -51.19 -7.44 -41.56
N GLN A 19 -52.36 -6.82 -41.77
CA GLN A 19 -53.33 -6.50 -40.73
C GLN A 19 -54.12 -7.77 -40.42
N GLY A 20 -54.33 -8.05 -39.14
CA GLY A 20 -55.21 -9.12 -38.67
C GLY A 20 -55.81 -8.72 -37.33
N ALA A 21 -57.08 -8.34 -37.36
CA ALA A 21 -57.90 -8.05 -36.20
C ALA A 21 -58.30 -9.34 -35.46
N ALA A 22 -58.44 -9.23 -34.13
CA ALA A 22 -59.44 -9.87 -33.26
C ALA A 22 -58.84 -10.27 -31.90
N GLY A 23 -59.56 -9.97 -30.82
CA GLY A 23 -59.42 -10.72 -29.57
C GLY A 23 -59.32 -9.90 -28.30
N ASP A 24 -60.31 -9.06 -28.04
CA ASP A 24 -60.60 -8.56 -26.70
C ASP A 24 -61.02 -9.75 -25.81
N ARG A 25 -60.15 -10.13 -24.86
CA ARG A 25 -60.46 -11.02 -23.74
C ARG A 25 -59.87 -10.44 -22.46
N GLY A 26 -60.70 -9.71 -21.74
CA GLY A 26 -60.50 -9.40 -20.33
C GLY A 26 -60.42 -10.69 -19.51
N GLY A 27 -59.20 -11.10 -19.19
CA GLY A 27 -58.90 -12.07 -18.14
C GLY A 27 -58.38 -11.31 -16.93
N ALA A 28 -59.19 -11.19 -15.88
CA ALA A 28 -58.73 -10.76 -14.57
C ALA A 28 -57.59 -11.67 -14.12
N SER A 29 -56.38 -11.11 -14.03
CA SER A 29 -55.25 -11.82 -13.42
C SER A 29 -55.61 -12.09 -11.96
N PRO A 30 -55.49 -13.33 -11.46
CA PRO A 30 -55.68 -13.62 -10.05
C PRO A 30 -54.71 -12.76 -9.24
N PRO A 31 -55.08 -12.31 -8.03
CA PRO A 31 -54.19 -11.52 -7.18
C PRO A 31 -52.90 -12.30 -6.98
N GLN A 32 -51.81 -11.80 -7.57
CA GLN A 32 -50.49 -12.35 -7.33
C GLN A 32 -50.27 -12.30 -5.82
N ALA A 33 -50.11 -13.47 -5.20
CA ALA A 33 -49.70 -13.56 -3.81
C ALA A 33 -48.46 -12.67 -3.64
N PRO A 34 -48.40 -11.81 -2.60
CA PRO A 34 -47.30 -10.88 -2.41
C PRO A 34 -46.00 -11.69 -2.44
N GLN A 35 -45.12 -11.37 -3.39
CA GLN A 35 -43.84 -12.06 -3.48
C GLN A 35 -43.13 -11.90 -2.14
N PRO A 36 -42.68 -13.00 -1.50
CA PRO A 36 -42.14 -12.98 -0.14
C PRO A 36 -40.94 -12.03 0.04
N GLY A 37 -40.27 -11.63 -1.05
CA GLY A 37 -39.20 -10.62 -1.03
C GLY A 37 -39.66 -9.20 -0.67
N ASN A 38 -40.92 -8.82 -0.92
CA ASN A 38 -41.38 -7.44 -0.65
C ASN A 38 -41.55 -7.14 0.84
N ALA A 39 -41.91 -8.15 1.65
CA ALA A 39 -42.13 -7.97 3.08
C ALA A 39 -40.83 -7.69 3.85
N PHE A 40 -39.70 -8.25 3.39
CA PHE A 40 -38.40 -8.00 4.02
C PHE A 40 -37.91 -6.57 3.76
N ASN A 41 -37.97 -6.08 2.52
CA ASN A 41 -37.61 -4.69 2.21
C ASN A 41 -38.45 -3.68 2.98
N GLN A 42 -39.76 -3.89 3.05
CA GLN A 42 -40.64 -3.01 3.81
C GLN A 42 -40.22 -2.94 5.29
N ARG A 43 -39.85 -4.07 5.89
CA ARG A 43 -39.34 -4.11 7.26
C ARG A 43 -37.99 -3.42 7.40
N LEU A 44 -37.11 -3.55 6.42
CA LEU A 44 -35.81 -2.90 6.44
C LEU A 44 -35.93 -1.38 6.29
N ASP A 45 -36.79 -0.92 5.37
CA ASP A 45 -37.12 0.49 5.19
C ASP A 45 -37.79 1.08 6.44
N GLU A 46 -38.68 0.30 7.08
CA GLU A 46 -39.29 0.67 8.35
C GLU A 46 -38.24 0.74 9.47
N ALA A 47 -37.36 -0.25 9.60
CA ALA A 47 -36.28 -0.26 10.58
C ALA A 47 -35.34 0.95 10.41
N ARG A 48 -35.02 1.31 9.16
CA ARG A 48 -34.22 2.49 8.81
C ARG A 48 -34.93 3.77 9.22
N ARG A 49 -36.20 3.92 8.86
CA ARG A 49 -37.05 5.06 9.26
C ARG A 49 -37.17 5.21 10.78
N VAL A 50 -37.41 4.10 11.48
CA VAL A 50 -37.50 4.09 12.95
C VAL A 50 -36.16 4.52 13.57
N ASN A 51 -35.03 4.09 13.02
CA ASN A 51 -33.72 4.49 13.55
C ASN A 51 -33.43 5.99 13.37
N LEU A 52 -33.69 6.52 12.17
CA LEU A 52 -33.58 7.95 11.86
C LEU A 52 -34.47 8.78 12.78
N ASN A 53 -35.73 8.37 12.99
CA ASN A 53 -36.66 9.08 13.86
C ASN A 53 -36.27 9.01 15.34
N ASN A 54 -35.73 7.88 15.81
CA ASN A 54 -35.31 7.72 17.21
C ASN A 54 -34.04 8.52 17.53
N SER A 55 -33.10 8.64 16.58
CA SER A 55 -31.89 9.48 16.75
C SER A 55 -32.26 10.97 16.83
N LEU A 56 -33.34 11.40 16.18
CA LEU A 56 -33.74 12.82 16.14
C LEU A 56 -34.67 13.24 17.30
N ASN A 57 -35.46 12.33 17.86
CA ASN A 57 -36.62 12.72 18.68
C ASN A 57 -36.64 12.22 20.14
N ASN A 58 -35.62 11.52 20.64
CA ASN A 58 -35.72 10.93 21.98
C ASN A 58 -34.43 10.99 22.83
N PRO A 59 -34.22 12.05 23.63
CA PRO A 59 -33.12 12.13 24.59
C PRO A 59 -33.30 11.24 25.84
N ALA A 60 -34.43 10.51 25.96
CA ALA A 60 -34.81 9.77 27.17
C ALA A 60 -35.18 8.30 26.90
N ASN A 61 -34.28 7.54 26.27
CA ASN A 61 -34.37 6.07 26.28
C ASN A 61 -33.53 5.53 27.47
N PRO A 62 -33.99 4.49 28.21
CA PRO A 62 -33.41 4.16 29.50
C PRO A 62 -31.97 3.70 29.34
N ALA A 63 -31.09 4.34 30.11
CA ALA A 63 -29.67 4.05 30.17
C ALA A 63 -29.41 2.55 30.33
N PHE A 64 -28.50 2.03 29.51
CA PHE A 64 -27.86 0.74 29.77
C PHE A 64 -27.24 0.76 31.17
N PRO A 65 -27.36 -0.32 31.97
CA PRO A 65 -26.77 -0.36 33.30
C PRO A 65 -25.25 -0.21 33.19
N ALA A 66 -24.71 0.81 33.86
CA ALA A 66 -23.26 0.96 34.01
C ALA A 66 -22.70 -0.23 34.83
N PRO A 67 -21.54 -0.79 34.46
CA PRO A 67 -20.93 -1.87 35.24
C PRO A 67 -20.46 -1.33 36.62
N PRO A 68 -20.60 -2.11 37.70
CA PRO A 68 -20.15 -1.70 39.02
C PRO A 68 -18.62 -1.76 39.14
N GLY A 69 -18.02 -0.61 39.48
CA GLY A 69 -16.76 -0.43 40.22
C GLY A 69 -15.52 -1.22 39.78
N ALA A 70 -14.71 -0.66 38.88
CA ALA A 70 -13.31 -1.08 38.70
C ALA A 70 -12.39 -0.13 39.49
N ARG A 71 -11.65 -0.66 40.45
CA ARG A 71 -10.61 0.07 41.20
C ARG A 71 -9.40 0.29 40.29
N HIS A 72 -8.89 1.52 40.27
CA HIS A 72 -7.61 1.86 39.62
C HIS A 72 -6.46 1.22 40.38
N THR A 73 -5.67 0.39 39.70
CA THR A 73 -4.31 0.03 40.10
C THR A 73 -3.35 0.70 39.13
N GLU A 74 -2.61 1.69 39.61
CA GLU A 74 -1.47 2.28 38.90
C GLU A 74 -0.33 1.27 38.88
N PHE A 75 0.09 0.87 37.67
CA PHE A 75 1.31 0.09 37.46
C PHE A 75 2.27 0.98 36.67
N SER A 76 3.34 1.42 37.32
CA SER A 76 4.47 2.12 36.70
C SER A 76 5.61 1.13 36.60
N GLY A 77 5.94 0.74 35.36
CA GLY A 77 7.10 -0.07 35.03
C GLY A 77 7.78 0.53 33.82
N ASP A 78 9.03 0.94 33.98
CA ASP A 78 9.92 1.36 32.90
C ASP A 78 10.20 0.17 31.98
N VAL A 79 9.87 0.31 30.70
CA VAL A 79 10.26 -0.66 29.65
C VAL A 79 11.31 0.00 28.78
N GLN A 80 12.57 -0.44 28.96
CA GLN A 80 13.64 -0.23 27.99
C GLN A 80 13.56 -1.36 26.94
N GLY A 81 13.21 -0.99 25.71
CA GLY A 81 13.38 -1.84 24.52
C GLY A 81 14.03 -1.01 23.42
N GLU A 82 15.12 -1.53 22.83
CA GLU A 82 15.69 -0.98 21.60
C GLU A 82 14.83 -1.47 20.43
N HIS A 83 14.15 -0.55 19.75
CA HIS A 83 13.37 -0.86 18.55
C HIS A 83 14.13 -0.38 17.31
N VAL A 84 14.28 -1.26 16.33
CA VAL A 84 14.82 -0.95 14.99
C VAL A 84 13.66 -0.86 14.02
N GLY A 85 13.48 0.30 13.39
CA GLY A 85 12.48 0.55 12.36
C GLY A 85 13.14 1.06 11.07
N ILE A 86 12.65 0.62 9.91
CA ILE A 86 13.04 1.20 8.62
C ILE A 86 12.23 2.49 8.44
N THR A 87 12.87 3.64 8.64
CA THR A 87 12.21 4.95 8.44
C THR A 87 12.31 5.38 6.99
N GLN A 88 11.17 5.65 6.36
CA GLN A 88 11.11 6.55 5.22
C GLN A 88 10.51 7.86 5.72
N ALA A 89 11.39 8.75 6.17
CA ALA A 89 11.09 10.13 6.52
C ALA A 89 9.80 10.30 7.35
N GLU A 90 9.93 9.97 8.64
CA GLU A 90 8.91 10.01 9.70
C GLU A 90 7.92 8.83 9.72
N VAL A 91 7.88 7.98 8.69
CA VAL A 91 7.07 6.74 8.72
C VAL A 91 7.98 5.51 8.79
N VAL A 92 7.91 4.77 9.89
CA VAL A 92 8.50 3.43 10.00
C VAL A 92 7.57 2.42 9.33
N ILE A 93 8.01 1.78 8.24
CA ILE A 93 7.27 0.69 7.61
C ILE A 93 7.71 -0.63 8.24
N ASN A 94 7.20 -0.91 9.44
CA ASN A 94 7.28 -2.26 10.00
C ASN A 94 6.04 -3.05 9.57
N TYR A 95 6.26 -4.25 9.05
CA TYR A 95 5.23 -5.22 8.74
C TYR A 95 5.17 -6.26 9.87
N ASN A 96 4.55 -5.89 10.99
CA ASN A 96 4.34 -6.86 12.07
C ASN A 96 3.16 -7.77 11.68
N PHE A 97 3.47 -8.87 11.01
CA PHE A 97 2.52 -9.96 10.79
C PHE A 97 2.56 -10.87 12.02
N SER A 98 1.41 -11.11 12.66
CA SER A 98 1.37 -12.12 13.72
C SER A 98 1.67 -13.50 13.16
N ALA A 99 2.29 -14.31 13.99
CA ALA A 99 2.63 -15.71 13.79
C ALA A 99 1.52 -16.56 13.14
N GLU A 100 0.31 -16.23 13.49
CA GLU A 100 -0.89 -16.99 13.20
C GLU A 100 -1.55 -16.52 11.92
N ALA A 101 -1.42 -15.22 11.59
CA ALA A 101 -1.77 -14.72 10.26
C ALA A 101 -0.90 -15.36 9.18
N ALA A 102 0.41 -15.51 9.42
CA ALA A 102 1.32 -16.17 8.50
C ALA A 102 1.04 -17.69 8.38
N ARG A 103 0.75 -18.38 9.49
CA ARG A 103 0.42 -19.82 9.49
C ARG A 103 -0.84 -20.17 8.72
N ALA A 104 -1.93 -19.45 8.94
CA ALA A 104 -3.18 -19.69 8.22
C ALA A 104 -3.07 -19.30 6.73
N TRP A 105 -2.17 -18.38 6.40
CA TRP A 105 -1.82 -18.07 5.01
C TRP A 105 -1.05 -19.19 4.30
N VAL A 106 -0.11 -19.83 5.00
CA VAL A 106 0.77 -20.90 4.45
C VAL A 106 0.08 -22.27 4.46
N HIS A 107 -0.77 -22.57 5.44
CA HIS A 107 -1.38 -23.89 5.62
C HIS A 107 -2.82 -24.04 5.11
N GLY A 108 -3.49 -22.95 4.71
CA GLY A 108 -4.81 -23.02 4.06
C GLY A 108 -4.81 -23.74 2.69
N GLY A 109 -3.63 -23.99 2.10
CA GLY A 109 -3.45 -24.68 0.82
C GLY A 109 -3.24 -26.21 0.90
N GLY A 110 -3.42 -26.84 2.06
CA GLY A 110 -3.09 -28.25 2.26
C GLY A 110 -4.09 -29.28 1.72
N SER A 111 -3.93 -29.66 0.44
CA SER A 111 -4.16 -31.00 -0.14
C SER A 111 -5.60 -31.58 -0.26
N SER A 112 -6.02 -31.72 -1.54
CA SER A 112 -6.93 -32.75 -2.12
C SER A 112 -8.41 -32.43 -2.45
N ALA A 113 -8.78 -31.16 -2.66
CA ALA A 113 -9.99 -30.82 -3.42
C ALA A 113 -9.69 -29.76 -4.51
N PRO A 114 -10.27 -29.85 -5.73
CA PRO A 114 -9.83 -29.09 -6.91
C PRO A 114 -10.26 -27.60 -6.92
N SER A 115 -10.66 -27.05 -5.77
CA SER A 115 -11.18 -25.69 -5.63
C SER A 115 -10.92 -25.14 -4.22
N GLY A 116 -9.72 -25.35 -3.68
CA GLY A 116 -9.35 -24.89 -2.34
C GLY A 116 -9.41 -23.36 -2.24
N GLY A 117 -10.54 -22.86 -1.73
CA GLY A 117 -10.74 -21.46 -1.39
C GLY A 117 -9.75 -21.02 -0.31
N PHE A 118 -9.38 -19.75 -0.37
CA PHE A 118 -8.55 -19.13 0.65
C PHE A 118 -9.39 -18.93 1.92
N ASN A 119 -9.11 -19.68 2.99
CA ASN A 119 -9.86 -19.55 4.24
C ASN A 119 -9.40 -18.33 5.07
N GLY A 120 -9.92 -17.15 4.72
CA GLY A 120 -9.68 -15.91 5.46
C GLY A 120 -10.17 -15.94 6.92
N GLY A 121 -11.17 -16.79 7.23
CA GLY A 121 -11.71 -16.95 8.58
C GLY A 121 -10.73 -17.63 9.56
N ALA A 122 -9.88 -18.54 9.08
CA ALA A 122 -8.83 -19.17 9.88
C ALA A 122 -7.71 -18.19 10.26
N ILE A 123 -7.28 -17.34 9.32
CA ILE A 123 -6.28 -16.27 9.55
C ILE A 123 -6.74 -15.34 10.67
N PHE A 124 -8.03 -15.00 10.68
CA PHE A 124 -8.58 -14.03 11.63
C PHE A 124 -8.90 -14.64 13.01
N ASN A 125 -9.57 -15.79 13.08
CA ASN A 125 -9.89 -16.44 14.37
C ASN A 125 -8.62 -16.82 15.17
N GLN A 126 -7.52 -17.08 14.47
CA GLN A 126 -6.22 -17.35 15.09
C GLN A 126 -5.60 -16.04 15.61
N TYR A 127 -5.60 -14.96 14.81
CA TYR A 127 -5.19 -13.60 15.23
C TYR A 127 -5.78 -13.10 16.56
N GLN A 128 -6.97 -13.56 16.94
CA GLN A 128 -7.67 -13.19 18.18
C GLN A 128 -7.12 -13.88 19.44
N GLN A 129 -6.38 -14.99 19.31
CA GLN A 129 -5.87 -15.77 20.45
C GLN A 129 -4.46 -15.33 20.90
N ALA A 130 -3.69 -14.65 20.06
CA ALA A 130 -2.27 -14.32 20.30
C ALA A 130 -1.94 -12.87 20.72
N MET A 131 -2.88 -12.10 21.31
CA MET A 131 -2.61 -10.70 21.70
C MET A 131 -2.87 -10.40 23.17
N PRO A 132 -1.80 -10.07 23.92
CA PRO A 132 -1.79 -8.89 24.79
C PRO A 132 -0.50 -8.05 24.56
N GLY A 133 -0.61 -6.90 23.88
CA GLY A 133 0.46 -5.90 23.80
C GLY A 133 0.41 -5.03 22.54
N GLY A 134 0.22 -3.72 22.71
CA GLY A 134 0.18 -2.75 21.60
C GLY A 134 1.53 -2.09 21.35
N ILE A 135 1.87 -1.90 20.07
CA ILE A 135 3.08 -1.20 19.59
C ILE A 135 2.83 0.31 19.62
N ALA A 136 3.86 1.10 19.94
CA ALA A 136 3.79 2.56 19.94
C ALA A 136 4.58 3.16 18.76
N PHE A 137 3.90 3.90 17.90
CA PHE A 137 4.53 4.74 16.88
C PHE A 137 4.97 6.08 17.47
N ALA A 138 6.20 6.49 17.19
CA ALA A 138 6.75 7.78 17.61
C ALA A 138 6.53 8.82 16.50
N THR A 139 5.51 9.67 16.65
CA THR A 139 5.42 10.91 15.88
C THR A 139 6.33 11.94 16.54
N GLY A 140 7.53 12.12 15.99
CA GLY A 140 8.49 13.10 16.50
C GLY A 140 7.98 14.52 16.28
N ASN A 141 7.63 15.24 17.34
CA ASN A 141 7.37 16.67 17.28
C ASN A 141 8.64 17.41 16.80
N VAL A 142 8.65 17.84 15.54
CA VAL A 142 9.71 18.69 14.97
C VAL A 142 9.66 20.04 15.66
N SER A 143 10.54 20.23 16.64
CA SER A 143 10.71 21.50 17.33
C SER A 143 11.28 22.51 16.32
N GLY A 144 10.48 23.53 16.02
CA GLY A 144 10.81 24.59 15.05
C GLY A 144 12.13 25.27 15.38
N GLY A 145 13.16 24.99 14.59
CA GLY A 145 14.41 25.73 14.61
C GLY A 145 14.15 27.19 14.24
N THR A 146 14.66 28.09 15.07
CA THR A 146 14.66 29.55 14.86
C THR A 146 15.17 29.89 13.47
N ALA A 147 14.44 30.75 12.74
CA ALA A 147 14.79 31.24 11.42
C ALA A 147 16.15 31.94 11.41
N GLN A 148 17.24 31.17 11.29
CA GLN A 148 18.49 31.69 10.77
C GLN A 148 18.25 32.12 9.32
N ASP A 149 18.83 33.26 8.96
CA ASP A 149 18.86 33.85 7.62
C ASP A 149 19.11 32.73 6.61
N ARG A 150 18.04 32.29 5.93
CA ARG A 150 18.13 31.21 4.97
C ARG A 150 18.77 31.84 3.74
N ASP A 151 20.08 31.66 3.61
CA ASP A 151 20.76 31.83 2.33
C ASP A 151 19.88 31.17 1.27
N THR A 152 19.40 31.98 0.34
CA THR A 152 18.45 31.51 -0.67
C THR A 152 19.15 30.42 -1.47
N LEU A 153 18.65 29.19 -1.37
CA LEU A 153 19.06 28.07 -2.21
C LEU A 153 19.13 28.54 -3.67
N PRO A 154 20.14 28.12 -4.45
CA PRO A 154 20.22 28.40 -5.88
C PRO A 154 18.88 28.08 -6.56
N ALA A 155 18.29 29.08 -7.23
CA ALA A 155 16.89 29.04 -7.65
C ALA A 155 16.69 28.32 -8.98
N ASN A 156 17.75 28.20 -9.78
CA ASN A 156 17.71 27.60 -11.11
C ASN A 156 18.95 26.73 -11.39
N GLN A 157 18.87 25.89 -12.42
CA GLN A 157 19.91 24.94 -12.78
C GLN A 157 21.27 25.60 -13.06
N GLN A 158 21.30 26.81 -13.63
CA GLN A 158 22.54 27.53 -13.91
C GLN A 158 23.25 27.96 -12.62
N GLU A 159 22.50 28.51 -11.65
CA GLU A 159 23.04 28.87 -10.34
C GLU A 159 23.54 27.64 -9.57
N ILE A 160 22.86 26.49 -9.70
CA ILE A 160 23.31 25.24 -9.09
C ILE A 160 24.62 24.78 -9.74
N ARG A 161 24.77 24.87 -11.08
CA ARG A 161 26.04 24.54 -11.76
C ARG A 161 27.18 25.44 -11.29
N GLU A 162 26.95 26.74 -11.17
CA GLU A 162 27.95 27.69 -10.70
C GLU A 162 28.32 27.47 -9.23
N TRP A 163 27.34 27.16 -8.39
CA TRP A 163 27.59 26.74 -7.01
C TRP A 163 28.41 25.45 -6.95
N TYR A 164 27.96 24.39 -7.64
CA TYR A 164 28.63 23.09 -7.64
C TYR A 164 30.05 23.20 -8.20
N GLY A 165 30.26 24.03 -9.23
CA GLY A 165 31.56 24.33 -9.82
C GLY A 165 32.56 24.96 -8.84
N ARG A 166 32.09 25.75 -7.87
CA ARG A 166 32.91 26.40 -6.83
C ARG A 166 33.35 25.45 -5.72
N LEU A 167 32.72 24.29 -5.58
CA LEU A 167 33.05 23.32 -4.54
C LEU A 167 34.37 22.62 -4.84
N ASN A 168 35.17 22.38 -3.80
CA ASN A 168 36.36 21.55 -3.91
C ASN A 168 36.00 20.06 -4.06
N ALA A 169 36.97 19.19 -4.37
CA ALA A 169 36.72 17.78 -4.65
C ALA A 169 36.09 17.00 -3.47
N VAL A 170 36.43 17.37 -2.22
CA VAL A 170 35.85 16.76 -1.01
C VAL A 170 34.41 17.23 -0.80
N GLU A 171 34.17 18.54 -0.95
CA GLU A 171 32.84 19.14 -0.88
C GLU A 171 31.91 18.57 -1.98
N LYS A 172 32.42 18.36 -3.19
CA LYS A 172 31.69 17.69 -4.29
C LYS A 172 31.33 16.25 -3.95
N ALA A 173 32.28 15.46 -3.45
CA ALA A 173 32.00 14.08 -3.03
C ALA A 173 30.96 14.02 -1.91
N PHE A 174 30.98 14.98 -0.97
CA PHE A 174 29.96 15.11 0.05
C PHE A 174 28.59 15.50 -0.52
N VAL A 175 28.53 16.48 -1.42
CA VAL A 175 27.29 16.86 -2.12
C VAL A 175 26.71 15.71 -2.94
N GLN A 176 27.56 14.94 -3.63
CA GLN A 176 27.14 13.73 -4.33
C GLN A 176 26.54 12.71 -3.34
N ALA A 177 27.23 12.41 -2.24
CA ALA A 177 26.71 11.53 -1.20
C ALA A 177 25.37 12.02 -0.61
N MET A 178 25.23 13.32 -0.35
CA MET A 178 23.99 13.95 0.12
C MET A 178 22.85 13.88 -0.90
N ALA A 179 23.17 14.00 -2.20
CA ALA A 179 22.19 13.93 -3.27
C ALA A 179 21.61 12.51 -3.38
N ILE A 180 22.45 11.50 -3.16
CA ILE A 180 22.08 10.09 -3.15
C ILE A 180 21.35 9.70 -1.86
N LEU A 181 21.89 10.12 -0.71
CA LEU A 181 21.54 9.58 0.62
C LEU A 181 20.80 10.61 1.49
N SER A 182 20.07 11.55 0.90
CA SER A 182 19.27 12.52 1.67
C SER A 182 18.36 11.83 2.69
N GLY A 183 18.41 12.28 3.94
CA GLY A 183 17.70 11.72 5.09
C GLY A 183 18.38 10.52 5.74
N ALA A 184 19.50 10.03 5.22
CA ALA A 184 20.27 8.94 5.83
C ALA A 184 21.01 9.40 7.11
N PRO A 185 21.42 8.45 7.96
CA PRO A 185 22.27 8.75 9.11
C PRO A 185 23.55 9.48 8.69
N GLU A 186 23.98 10.45 9.51
CA GLU A 186 25.14 11.31 9.22
C GLU A 186 26.41 10.48 8.91
N HIS A 187 26.63 9.39 9.64
CA HIS A 187 27.81 8.55 9.47
C HIS A 187 27.82 7.81 8.12
N GLU A 188 26.67 7.37 7.62
CA GLU A 188 26.56 6.67 6.32
C GLU A 188 26.85 7.61 5.16
N ILE A 189 26.41 8.88 5.26
CA ILE A 189 26.69 9.89 4.22
C ILE A 189 28.18 10.25 4.21
N ILE A 190 28.79 10.41 5.39
CA ILE A 190 30.24 10.69 5.50
C ILE A 190 31.04 9.54 4.89
N GLU A 191 30.64 8.29 5.16
CA GLU A 191 31.29 7.11 4.62
C GLU A 191 31.12 6.99 3.10
N ALA A 192 29.92 7.22 2.58
CA ALA A 192 29.66 7.27 1.14
C ALA A 192 30.48 8.38 0.47
N ALA A 193 30.56 9.57 1.07
CA ALA A 193 31.38 10.68 0.57
C ALA A 193 32.87 10.30 0.52
N ALA A 194 33.37 9.59 1.54
CA ALA A 194 34.75 9.11 1.55
C ALA A 194 35.03 8.10 0.44
N GLU A 195 34.11 7.15 0.19
CA GLU A 195 34.24 6.19 -0.91
C GLU A 195 34.16 6.87 -2.29
N LEU A 196 33.27 7.85 -2.46
CA LEU A 196 33.17 8.65 -3.70
C LEU A 196 34.41 9.53 -3.93
N TYR A 197 35.05 10.01 -2.87
CA TYR A 197 36.28 10.82 -2.96
C TYR A 197 37.54 9.99 -3.25
N ARG A 198 37.54 8.70 -2.89
CA ARG A 198 38.69 7.79 -3.02
C ARG A 198 39.44 7.85 -4.37
N PRO A 199 38.78 7.96 -5.54
CA PRO A 199 39.46 8.01 -6.84
C PRO A 199 40.24 9.32 -7.07
N PHE A 200 39.69 10.43 -6.57
CA PHE A 200 40.35 11.73 -6.58
C PHE A 200 41.59 11.69 -5.68
N ARG A 201 41.46 11.07 -4.50
CA ARG A 201 42.58 10.87 -3.58
C ARG A 201 43.76 10.14 -4.24
N VAL A 202 43.51 9.05 -4.96
CA VAL A 202 44.58 8.30 -5.66
C VAL A 202 45.24 9.16 -6.75
N SER A 203 44.47 10.01 -7.43
CA SER A 203 44.99 10.90 -8.46
C SER A 203 45.84 12.03 -7.86
N ASP A 204 45.40 12.59 -6.74
CA ASP A 204 46.12 13.62 -6.00
C ASP A 204 47.39 13.05 -5.36
N GLU A 205 47.32 11.86 -4.74
CA GLU A 205 48.48 11.13 -4.22
C GLU A 205 49.53 10.89 -5.33
N ARG A 206 49.10 10.49 -6.53
CA ARG A 206 50.00 10.31 -7.69
C ARG A 206 50.64 11.64 -8.14
N ARG A 207 49.86 12.71 -8.22
CA ARG A 207 50.37 14.05 -8.57
C ARG A 207 51.38 14.52 -7.54
N MET A 208 51.07 14.34 -6.26
CA MET A 208 51.95 14.70 -5.16
C MET A 208 53.23 13.87 -5.18
N MET A 209 53.18 12.55 -5.39
CA MET A 209 54.38 11.71 -5.54
C MET A 209 55.29 12.17 -6.70
N ILE A 210 54.73 12.70 -7.79
CA ILE A 210 55.51 13.28 -8.89
C ILE A 210 56.20 14.58 -8.46
N LEU A 211 55.50 15.42 -7.69
CA LEU A 211 56.05 16.67 -7.15
C LEU A 211 57.10 16.43 -6.06
N ASP A 212 56.92 15.43 -5.21
CA ASP A 212 57.89 15.04 -4.18
C ASP A 212 59.18 14.50 -4.81
N ARG A 213 59.07 13.71 -5.88
CA ARG A 213 60.24 13.31 -6.69
C ARG A 213 61.00 14.48 -7.31
N SER A 214 60.35 15.63 -7.51
CA SER A 214 61.02 16.85 -7.97
C SER A 214 61.74 17.62 -6.86
N GLY A 215 61.66 17.18 -5.59
CA GLY A 215 62.33 17.83 -4.45
C GLY A 215 61.72 19.18 -4.06
N VAL A 216 60.47 19.45 -4.47
CA VAL A 216 59.81 20.75 -4.30
C VAL A 216 58.90 20.80 -3.07
N VAL A 217 58.59 19.67 -2.43
CA VAL A 217 57.55 19.61 -1.38
C VAL A 217 58.14 19.23 -0.03
N ASP A 218 57.84 20.04 0.99
CA ASP A 218 58.23 19.81 2.38
C ASP A 218 57.40 18.66 2.99
N ASN A 219 58.06 17.70 3.65
CA ASN A 219 57.49 16.42 4.09
C ASN A 219 56.33 16.54 5.10
N GLY A 220 56.05 17.74 5.61
CA GLY A 220 54.97 18.00 6.58
C GLY A 220 53.55 18.01 6.01
N SER A 221 53.36 18.14 4.68
CA SER A 221 52.01 18.30 4.09
C SER A 221 51.26 16.99 3.83
N TYR A 222 51.91 15.82 3.95
CA TYR A 222 51.35 14.52 3.53
C TYR A 222 50.42 13.86 4.57
N THR A 223 50.60 14.13 5.86
CA THR A 223 49.82 13.48 6.92
C THR A 223 48.41 14.06 7.09
N ALA A 224 48.16 15.30 6.63
CA ALA A 224 46.85 15.94 6.70
C ALA A 224 45.80 15.30 5.77
N PHE A 225 46.23 14.70 4.64
CA PHE A 225 45.31 14.08 3.68
C PHE A 225 44.91 12.63 4.05
N GLN A 226 45.68 11.95 4.91
CA GLN A 226 45.46 10.53 5.24
C GLN A 226 44.29 10.28 6.19
N ARG A 227 43.78 11.32 6.86
CA ARG A 227 42.51 11.28 7.59
C ARG A 227 41.69 12.49 7.19
N LEU A 228 41.08 12.43 6.01
CA LEU A 228 39.87 13.21 5.77
C LEU A 228 38.78 12.68 6.70
N SER A 229 38.90 12.99 8.00
CA SER A 229 37.74 13.07 8.86
C SER A 229 36.97 14.27 8.33
N LEU A 230 36.06 14.02 7.40
CA LEU A 230 35.03 14.96 6.98
C LEU A 230 34.30 15.38 8.26
N THR A 231 34.80 16.45 8.86
CA THR A 231 34.25 17.00 10.10
C THR A 231 33.15 17.92 9.67
N LEU A 232 31.92 17.48 9.92
CA LEU A 232 30.74 18.16 9.45
C LEU A 232 30.49 19.38 10.36
N ASN A 233 31.18 20.47 10.03
CA ASN A 233 31.12 21.75 10.72
C ASN A 233 30.03 22.65 10.12
N SER A 234 29.71 23.74 10.81
CA SER A 234 28.72 24.73 10.35
C SER A 234 29.03 25.26 8.94
N ASP A 235 30.32 25.44 8.64
CA ASP A 235 30.77 26.03 7.38
C ASP A 235 30.49 25.09 6.19
N LEU A 236 30.77 23.79 6.33
CA LEU A 236 30.44 22.80 5.32
C LEU A 236 28.92 22.72 5.14
N GLN A 237 28.14 22.72 6.24
CA GLN A 237 26.68 22.66 6.16
C GLN A 237 26.09 23.88 5.45
N ALA A 238 26.58 25.09 5.77
CA ALA A 238 26.18 26.32 5.11
C ALA A 238 26.53 26.31 3.62
N LYS A 239 27.79 25.96 3.29
CA LYS A 239 28.24 25.86 1.89
C LYS A 239 27.48 24.81 1.07
N THR A 240 27.04 23.73 1.71
CA THR A 240 26.39 22.60 1.05
C THR A 240 24.87 22.64 1.15
N TYR A 241 24.29 23.67 1.75
CA TYR A 241 22.86 23.80 2.01
C TYR A 241 22.25 22.56 2.70
N THR A 242 22.98 22.00 3.66
CA THR A 242 22.53 20.83 4.43
C THR A 242 22.16 21.20 5.86
N ILE A 243 21.22 20.45 6.44
CA ILE A 243 20.76 20.61 7.82
C ILE A 243 20.78 19.27 8.53
N ARG A 244 21.03 19.32 9.84
CA ARG A 244 20.90 18.15 10.72
C ARG A 244 19.50 18.13 11.33
N ARG A 245 18.86 16.97 11.32
CA ARG A 245 17.64 16.70 12.09
C ARG A 245 17.85 15.45 12.93
N GLN A 246 17.33 15.46 14.15
CA GLN A 246 17.28 14.29 15.01
C GLN A 246 15.96 13.56 14.72
N VAL A 247 16.02 12.35 14.16
CA VAL A 247 14.83 11.52 13.89
C VAL A 247 15.10 10.16 14.51
N ASP A 248 14.20 9.70 15.38
CA ASP A 248 14.31 8.43 16.11
C ASP A 248 15.67 8.24 16.82
N ARG A 249 16.13 9.31 17.48
CA ARG A 249 17.42 9.37 18.18
C ARG A 249 18.66 9.23 17.30
N VAL A 250 18.50 9.17 15.98
CA VAL A 250 19.60 9.15 15.01
C VAL A 250 19.76 10.54 14.38
N ARG A 251 21.01 11.01 14.32
CA ARG A 251 21.36 12.24 13.60
C ARG A 251 21.36 11.96 12.11
N ARG A 252 20.52 12.70 11.38
CA ARG A 252 20.33 12.57 9.94
C ARG A 252 20.58 13.88 9.26
N LEU A 253 21.01 13.80 8.01
CA LEU A 253 21.27 14.98 7.18
C LEU A 253 20.21 15.10 6.10
N PHE A 254 19.72 16.31 5.92
CA PHE A 254 18.72 16.66 4.92
C PHE A 254 19.18 17.90 4.15
N TRP A 255 18.64 18.10 2.95
CA TRP A 255 18.70 19.38 2.27
C TRP A 255 17.84 20.42 3.00
N GLN A 256 18.18 21.70 2.87
CA GLN A 256 17.42 22.80 3.49
C GLN A 256 15.96 22.86 3.03
N ASP A 257 15.67 22.50 1.78
CA ASP A 257 14.31 22.43 1.21
C ASP A 257 13.62 21.09 1.42
N ALA A 258 14.25 20.14 2.12
CA ALA A 258 13.68 18.81 2.29
C ALA A 258 12.35 18.88 3.06
N ALA A 259 11.28 18.39 2.44
CA ALA A 259 9.97 18.24 3.05
C ALA A 259 10.00 17.24 4.23
N ALA A 260 8.88 17.08 4.93
CA ALA A 260 8.75 16.13 6.05
C ALA A 260 9.11 14.69 5.61
N ASN A 261 8.70 14.32 4.40
CA ASN A 261 9.03 13.04 3.76
C ASN A 261 10.47 12.96 3.19
N GLY A 262 11.35 13.91 3.52
CA GLY A 262 12.76 13.92 3.11
C GLY A 262 13.01 14.21 1.62
N PHE A 263 11.95 14.42 0.84
CA PHE A 263 12.05 14.79 -0.57
C PHE A 263 12.53 16.23 -0.71
N SER A 264 13.49 16.45 -1.62
CA SER A 264 14.09 17.75 -1.91
C SER A 264 14.13 17.94 -3.43
N ASN A 265 13.54 19.04 -3.92
CA ASN A 265 13.62 19.39 -5.32
C ASN A 265 15.04 19.80 -5.69
N PHE A 266 15.74 20.46 -4.77
CA PHE A 266 17.15 20.81 -4.92
C PHE A 266 18.01 19.56 -5.15
N ALA A 267 17.79 18.48 -4.40
CA ALA A 267 18.50 17.21 -4.57
C ALA A 267 18.35 16.65 -5.98
N LEU A 268 17.14 16.66 -6.54
CA LEU A 268 16.89 16.17 -7.91
C LEU A 268 17.61 17.02 -8.96
N GLN A 269 17.61 18.35 -8.81
CA GLN A 269 18.34 19.23 -9.72
C GLN A 269 19.86 19.05 -9.62
N VAL A 270 20.37 18.82 -8.40
CA VAL A 270 21.78 18.48 -8.17
C VAL A 270 22.13 17.14 -8.82
N LEU A 271 21.28 16.11 -8.71
CA LEU A 271 21.50 14.83 -9.38
C LEU A 271 21.54 14.98 -10.91
N LYS A 272 20.65 15.79 -11.49
CA LYS A 272 20.65 16.10 -12.92
C LYS A 272 21.96 16.75 -13.36
N ILE A 273 22.44 17.74 -12.61
CA ILE A 273 23.73 18.39 -12.88
C ILE A 273 24.89 17.41 -12.71
N ILE A 274 24.86 16.54 -11.69
CA ILE A 274 25.87 15.49 -11.54
C ILE A 274 25.87 14.56 -12.75
N GLY A 275 24.69 14.16 -13.26
CA GLY A 275 24.57 13.38 -14.49
C GLY A 275 25.25 14.07 -15.67
N GLU A 276 24.86 15.32 -15.95
CA GLU A 276 25.38 16.13 -17.07
C GLU A 276 26.89 16.41 -16.96
N ASP A 277 27.37 16.89 -15.80
CA ASP A 277 28.78 17.23 -15.55
C ASP A 277 29.67 16.00 -15.56
N THR A 278 29.13 14.84 -15.16
CA THR A 278 29.87 13.59 -15.26
C THR A 278 29.95 13.08 -16.69
N SER A 279 29.22 13.70 -17.63
CA SER A 279 29.10 13.34 -19.05
C SER A 279 29.26 11.85 -19.16
N ILE A 280 28.27 11.07 -18.76
CA ILE A 280 28.46 9.65 -18.37
C ILE A 280 29.22 8.80 -19.39
N ALA A 281 29.31 9.18 -20.66
CA ALA A 281 30.26 8.64 -21.64
C ALA A 281 31.77 8.77 -21.27
N GLY A 282 32.13 9.65 -20.35
CA GLY A 282 33.48 9.98 -19.93
C GLY A 282 33.98 9.07 -18.79
N PRO A 283 35.31 8.91 -18.62
CA PRO A 283 35.88 8.00 -17.63
C PRO A 283 35.46 8.29 -16.18
N VAL A 284 35.22 9.56 -15.86
CA VAL A 284 34.84 10.01 -14.50
C VAL A 284 33.37 9.65 -14.20
N GLY A 285 32.45 9.88 -15.13
CA GLY A 285 31.04 9.48 -14.95
C GLY A 285 30.84 7.97 -14.92
N GLN A 286 31.49 7.23 -15.81
CA GLN A 286 31.51 5.77 -15.73
C GLN A 286 32.10 5.26 -14.41
N HIS A 287 33.06 5.98 -13.83
CA HIS A 287 33.58 5.62 -12.52
C HIS A 287 32.56 5.89 -11.41
N PHE A 288 31.92 7.06 -11.43
CA PHE A 288 30.87 7.43 -10.47
C PHE A 288 29.70 6.44 -10.48
N LEU A 289 29.17 6.10 -11.65
CA LEU A 289 28.09 5.12 -11.78
C LEU A 289 28.50 3.72 -11.29
N ARG A 290 29.72 3.28 -11.59
CA ARG A 290 30.24 2.01 -11.06
C ARG A 290 30.39 2.04 -9.55
N GLN A 291 30.78 3.17 -8.96
CA GLN A 291 30.80 3.32 -7.51
C GLN A 291 29.38 3.27 -6.95
N LEU A 292 28.41 3.97 -7.54
CA LEU A 292 27.01 3.88 -7.13
C LEU A 292 26.46 2.46 -7.17
N GLU A 293 26.72 1.73 -8.25
CA GLU A 293 26.33 0.32 -8.40
C GLU A 293 27.05 -0.58 -7.37
N LYS A 294 28.33 -0.30 -7.09
CA LYS A 294 29.08 -1.01 -6.05
C LYS A 294 28.50 -0.72 -4.66
N LEU A 295 28.19 0.53 -4.36
CA LEU A 295 27.60 0.95 -3.08
C LEU A 295 26.20 0.33 -2.93
N SER A 296 25.37 0.29 -3.99
CA SER A 296 24.03 -0.33 -3.94
C SER A 296 24.06 -1.84 -3.71
N LYS A 297 25.17 -2.50 -4.07
CA LYS A 297 25.43 -3.92 -3.81
C LYS A 297 26.20 -4.16 -2.50
N SER A 298 26.70 -3.11 -1.85
CA SER A 298 27.56 -3.23 -0.68
C SER A 298 26.74 -3.53 0.56
N HIS A 299 27.19 -4.52 1.35
CA HIS A 299 26.65 -4.79 2.68
C HIS A 299 26.94 -3.67 3.70
N MET A 300 27.64 -2.61 3.32
CA MET A 300 27.88 -1.45 4.18
C MET A 300 26.59 -0.62 4.37
N PHE A 301 25.76 -0.54 3.33
CA PHE A 301 24.48 0.18 3.39
C PHE A 301 23.36 -0.81 3.68
N LYS A 302 23.37 -1.39 4.88
CA LYS A 302 22.21 -2.15 5.37
C LYS A 302 21.08 -1.18 5.71
N ARG A 303 19.84 -1.66 5.67
CA ARG A 303 18.65 -0.91 6.10
C ARG A 303 18.30 0.25 5.15
N GLU A 304 18.24 1.47 5.64
CA GLU A 304 17.53 2.57 4.96
C GLU A 304 18.27 3.14 3.74
N SER A 305 19.58 2.99 3.65
CA SER A 305 20.33 3.44 2.48
C SER A 305 20.27 2.46 1.30
N SER A 306 19.80 1.23 1.54
CA SER A 306 19.69 0.18 0.52
C SER A 306 18.74 0.54 -0.62
N TRP A 307 17.71 1.35 -0.36
CA TRP A 307 16.73 1.78 -1.36
C TRP A 307 17.06 3.12 -2.02
N ARG A 308 17.76 4.01 -1.31
CA ARG A 308 18.14 5.35 -1.79
C ARG A 308 19.11 5.29 -2.97
N LEU A 309 20.08 4.37 -2.89
CA LEU A 309 21.08 4.15 -3.93
C LEU A 309 20.47 3.67 -5.26
N PRO A 310 19.69 2.57 -5.32
CA PRO A 310 18.93 2.18 -6.51
C PRO A 310 18.08 3.29 -7.08
N ARG A 311 17.31 4.00 -6.23
CA ARG A 311 16.48 5.12 -6.66
C ARG A 311 17.29 6.18 -7.40
N THR A 312 18.39 6.62 -6.81
CA THR A 312 19.28 7.61 -7.44
C THR A 312 19.88 7.10 -8.75
N LEU A 313 20.31 5.84 -8.78
CA LEU A 313 20.85 5.21 -9.98
C LEU A 313 19.81 5.17 -11.10
N GLY A 314 18.54 4.96 -10.76
CA GLY A 314 17.42 4.96 -11.70
C GLY A 314 17.18 6.32 -12.33
N SER A 315 17.21 7.37 -11.51
CA SER A 315 17.12 8.76 -11.98
C SER A 315 18.23 9.08 -12.98
N LEU A 316 19.47 8.72 -12.67
CA LEU A 316 20.63 9.00 -13.53
C LEU A 316 20.59 8.22 -14.86
N TRP A 317 20.21 6.94 -14.85
CA TRP A 317 20.18 6.14 -16.07
C TRP A 317 19.05 6.51 -17.01
N LEU A 318 17.92 7.01 -16.50
CA LEU A 318 16.84 7.46 -17.36
C LEU A 318 17.30 8.59 -18.30
N ASP A 319 18.01 9.57 -17.76
CA ASP A 319 18.46 10.75 -18.52
C ASP A 319 19.53 10.38 -19.57
N GLU A 320 20.24 9.27 -19.35
CA GLU A 320 21.44 8.92 -20.12
C GLU A 320 21.19 7.78 -21.11
N ASP A 321 20.68 6.65 -20.63
CA ASP A 321 20.42 5.47 -21.45
C ASP A 321 19.35 4.56 -20.82
N ALA A 322 18.11 4.73 -21.28
CA ALA A 322 16.98 3.90 -20.85
C ALA A 322 17.18 2.39 -21.12
N TYR A 323 18.01 2.00 -22.10
CA TYR A 323 18.32 0.59 -22.33
C TYR A 323 19.24 0.03 -21.25
N GLN A 324 20.19 0.81 -20.76
CA GLN A 324 21.05 0.42 -19.63
C GLN A 324 20.25 0.32 -18.33
N LEU A 325 19.28 1.22 -18.12
CA LEU A 325 18.35 1.11 -17.00
C LEU A 325 17.66 -0.27 -16.99
N GLU A 326 17.09 -0.68 -18.13
CA GLU A 326 16.45 -1.98 -18.28
C GLU A 326 17.43 -3.14 -18.08
N ASP A 327 18.62 -3.09 -18.68
CA ASP A 327 19.63 -4.15 -18.57
C ASP A 327 20.09 -4.35 -17.13
N ILE A 328 20.40 -3.25 -16.41
CA ILE A 328 20.78 -3.29 -14.99
C ILE A 328 19.65 -3.88 -14.16
N ALA A 329 18.41 -3.45 -14.42
CA ALA A 329 17.25 -3.95 -13.70
C ALA A 329 17.08 -5.46 -13.90
N ARG A 330 17.20 -5.97 -15.13
CA ARG A 330 17.15 -7.40 -15.44
C ARG A 330 18.30 -8.17 -14.79
N ASN A 331 19.51 -7.63 -14.85
CA ASN A 331 20.68 -8.25 -14.22
C ASN A 331 20.49 -8.38 -12.70
N TRP A 332 19.87 -7.41 -12.05
CA TRP A 332 19.56 -7.48 -10.62
C TRP A 332 18.47 -8.49 -10.26
N LEU A 333 17.51 -8.75 -11.17
CA LEU A 333 16.54 -9.84 -10.99
C LEU A 333 17.21 -11.23 -11.09
N ILE A 334 18.23 -11.36 -11.94
CA ILE A 334 18.97 -12.61 -12.19
C ILE A 334 20.04 -12.88 -11.12
N ASP A 335 20.53 -11.86 -10.39
CA ASP A 335 21.65 -12.03 -9.45
C ASP A 335 21.37 -13.18 -8.46
N ARG A 336 22.19 -14.23 -8.59
CA ARG A 336 22.08 -15.48 -7.84
C ARG A 336 22.35 -15.31 -6.35
N ARG A 337 22.99 -14.21 -5.93
CA ARG A 337 23.12 -13.89 -4.51
C ARG A 337 21.74 -13.66 -3.89
N GLY A 338 20.91 -12.86 -4.56
CA GLY A 338 19.50 -12.71 -4.22
C GLY A 338 18.67 -14.00 -4.42
N MET A 339 19.12 -14.99 -5.20
CA MET A 339 18.49 -16.32 -5.24
C MET A 339 18.64 -17.09 -3.94
N ARG A 340 19.86 -17.10 -3.37
CA ARG A 340 20.08 -17.82 -2.10
C ARG A 340 19.42 -17.11 -0.93
N ALA A 341 19.36 -15.78 -0.94
CA ALA A 341 18.61 -15.03 0.07
C ALA A 341 17.11 -15.29 -0.03
N GLY A 342 16.53 -15.25 -1.23
CA GLY A 342 15.11 -15.58 -1.43
C GLY A 342 14.78 -16.99 -0.97
N GLN A 343 15.62 -17.98 -1.32
CA GLN A 343 15.42 -19.36 -0.84
C GLN A 343 15.52 -19.48 0.68
N ARG A 344 16.45 -18.77 1.33
CA ARG A 344 16.53 -18.73 2.79
C ARG A 344 15.32 -18.04 3.39
N LEU A 345 14.83 -16.97 2.78
CA LEU A 345 13.61 -16.31 3.23
C LEU A 345 12.42 -17.25 3.11
N ASP A 346 12.28 -18.00 2.03
CA ASP A 346 11.19 -18.97 1.85
C ASP A 346 11.32 -20.14 2.86
N GLU A 347 12.53 -20.67 3.05
CA GLU A 347 12.84 -21.68 4.06
C GLU A 347 12.53 -21.17 5.46
N ARG A 348 12.92 -19.94 5.78
CA ARG A 348 12.71 -19.32 7.09
C ARG A 348 11.30 -18.82 7.31
N ILE A 349 10.57 -18.41 6.28
CA ILE A 349 9.13 -18.19 6.36
C ILE A 349 8.46 -19.54 6.65
N GLY A 350 8.91 -20.63 6.04
CA GLY A 350 8.47 -21.99 6.34
C GLY A 350 8.81 -22.44 7.77
N GLU A 351 10.04 -22.21 8.23
CA GLU A 351 10.52 -22.55 9.58
C GLU A 351 9.87 -21.67 10.65
N ALA A 352 9.79 -20.36 10.43
CA ALA A 352 9.06 -19.43 11.27
C ALA A 352 7.61 -19.89 11.35
N SER A 353 6.94 -20.17 10.23
CA SER A 353 5.58 -20.74 10.21
C SER A 353 5.43 -21.99 11.08
N GLN A 354 6.50 -22.77 11.28
CA GLN A 354 6.52 -23.94 12.17
C GLN A 354 6.89 -23.65 13.63
N LEU A 355 7.69 -22.62 13.91
CA LEU A 355 8.26 -22.30 15.22
C LEU A 355 7.48 -21.24 16.02
N LEU A 356 6.51 -20.55 15.43
CA LEU A 356 5.94 -19.39 16.09
C LEU A 356 5.09 -19.73 17.34
N THR A 357 5.61 -19.38 18.51
CA THR A 357 4.87 -19.07 19.74
C THR A 357 4.73 -17.55 19.90
N ASP A 358 3.84 -17.06 20.77
CA ASP A 358 3.49 -15.63 20.91
C ASP A 358 4.68 -14.65 21.09
N GLU A 359 5.83 -15.09 21.62
CA GLU A 359 7.03 -14.25 21.81
C GLU A 359 7.86 -14.01 20.53
N SER A 360 7.52 -14.65 19.40
CA SER A 360 8.38 -14.66 18.18
C SER A 360 7.96 -13.69 17.07
N VAL A 361 6.89 -12.91 17.22
CA VAL A 361 6.35 -12.04 16.15
C VAL A 361 7.24 -10.84 15.87
N ASP A 362 7.78 -10.21 16.90
CA ASP A 362 8.72 -9.10 16.74
C ASP A 362 10.06 -9.60 16.16
N GLU A 363 10.51 -10.78 16.59
CA GLU A 363 11.71 -11.42 16.06
C GLU A 363 11.53 -11.80 14.57
N VAL A 364 10.35 -12.30 14.17
CA VAL A 364 10.05 -12.60 12.77
C VAL A 364 9.83 -11.35 11.94
N SER A 365 9.20 -10.29 12.47
CA SER A 365 9.08 -9.02 11.75
C SER A 365 10.44 -8.33 11.57
N GLU A 366 11.31 -8.36 12.59
CA GLU A 366 12.67 -7.84 12.51
C GLU A 366 13.53 -8.68 11.55
N LEU A 367 13.38 -10.01 11.57
CA LEU A 367 14.03 -10.93 10.63
C LEU A 367 13.56 -10.71 9.20
N LEU A 368 12.26 -10.56 8.96
CA LEU A 368 11.71 -10.22 7.65
C LEU A 368 12.23 -8.86 7.21
N ALA A 369 12.22 -7.84 8.07
CA ALA A 369 12.73 -6.50 7.75
C ALA A 369 14.23 -6.50 7.39
N ASP A 370 15.05 -7.21 8.17
CA ASP A 370 16.49 -7.33 7.91
C ASP A 370 16.78 -8.16 6.63
N GLU A 371 15.98 -9.18 6.33
CA GLU A 371 16.16 -10.03 5.14
C GLU A 371 15.61 -9.37 3.85
N TYR A 372 14.48 -8.65 3.95
CA TYR A 372 13.98 -7.76 2.89
C TYR A 372 14.94 -6.60 2.61
N ALA A 373 15.57 -6.03 3.64
CA ALA A 373 16.56 -4.96 3.50
C ALA A 373 17.91 -5.45 2.97
N GLY A 374 18.21 -6.75 3.08
CA GLY A 374 19.49 -7.33 2.72
C GLY A 374 19.66 -7.58 1.22
N GLU A 375 18.77 -8.36 0.59
CA GLU A 375 19.14 -9.08 -0.64
C GLU A 375 17.99 -9.36 -1.63
N ALA A 376 16.85 -8.66 -1.55
CA ALA A 376 15.77 -8.86 -2.51
C ALA A 376 16.01 -8.04 -3.80
N GLY A 377 16.61 -8.66 -4.82
CA GLY A 377 16.74 -8.10 -6.18
C GLY A 377 15.48 -7.36 -6.69
N PRO A 378 14.25 -7.90 -6.52
CA PRO A 378 13.02 -7.22 -6.91
C PRO A 378 12.77 -5.85 -6.25
N TRP A 379 13.15 -5.67 -4.98
CA TRP A 379 13.00 -4.39 -4.27
C TRP A 379 13.99 -3.35 -4.79
N ARG A 380 15.24 -3.74 -5.03
CA ARG A 380 16.23 -2.84 -5.63
C ARG A 380 15.79 -2.38 -7.01
N VAL A 381 15.26 -3.31 -7.81
CA VAL A 381 14.68 -3.00 -9.12
C VAL A 381 13.49 -2.06 -9.00
N ALA A 382 12.61 -2.28 -8.02
CA ALA A 382 11.47 -1.40 -7.80
C ALA A 382 11.90 0.03 -7.46
N HIS A 383 12.89 0.21 -6.59
CA HIS A 383 13.43 1.53 -6.29
C HIS A 383 14.17 2.16 -7.47
N LEU A 384 14.92 1.37 -8.25
CA LEU A 384 15.56 1.80 -9.49
C LEU A 384 14.51 2.35 -10.48
N LEU A 385 13.47 1.59 -10.77
CA LEU A 385 12.40 2.03 -11.67
C LEU A 385 11.61 3.22 -11.10
N TYR A 386 11.40 3.27 -9.78
CA TYR A 386 10.74 4.39 -9.14
C TYR A 386 11.54 5.69 -9.26
N GLY A 387 12.86 5.66 -9.05
CA GLY A 387 13.70 6.86 -9.20
C GLY A 387 13.75 7.37 -10.64
N ALA A 388 13.75 6.47 -11.63
CA ALA A 388 13.53 6.83 -13.02
C ALA A 388 12.16 7.52 -13.19
N TYR A 389 11.08 6.90 -12.70
CA TYR A 389 9.73 7.46 -12.83
C TYR A 389 9.58 8.85 -12.20
N GLU A 390 10.20 9.10 -11.05
CA GLU A 390 10.20 10.42 -10.42
C GLU A 390 10.89 11.49 -11.27
N THR A 391 11.94 11.11 -12.00
CA THR A 391 12.67 12.02 -12.89
C THR A 391 11.80 12.38 -14.09
N GLU A 392 11.12 11.40 -14.71
CA GLU A 392 10.12 11.64 -15.76
C GLU A 392 9.01 12.59 -15.31
N CYS A 393 8.55 12.44 -14.06
CA CYS A 393 7.49 13.29 -13.51
C CYS A 393 7.98 14.69 -13.16
N GLY A 394 9.23 14.83 -12.73
CA GLY A 394 9.84 16.11 -12.36
C GLY A 394 9.99 17.07 -13.55
N ASP A 395 10.24 16.54 -14.74
CA ASP A 395 10.33 17.33 -15.97
C ASP A 395 8.96 17.77 -16.52
N LEU A 396 7.86 17.19 -16.03
CA LEU A 396 6.49 17.55 -16.40
C LEU A 396 5.97 18.68 -15.51
N ASP A 397 6.59 19.86 -15.61
CA ASP A 397 6.18 21.08 -14.91
C ASP A 397 4.65 21.33 -15.07
N GLY A 398 3.89 21.18 -13.98
CA GLY A 398 2.54 21.75 -13.88
C GLY A 398 1.38 20.90 -14.42
N GLY A 399 1.23 19.67 -13.96
CA GLY A 399 -0.07 19.26 -13.40
C GLY A 399 -1.07 18.50 -14.27
N LYS A 400 -0.87 18.31 -15.58
CA LYS A 400 -1.71 17.39 -16.40
C LYS A 400 -0.96 16.68 -17.55
N GLY A 401 0.37 16.75 -17.54
CA GLY A 401 1.22 16.12 -18.55
C GLY A 401 0.89 14.63 -18.72
N GLN A 402 0.70 14.20 -19.96
CA GLN A 402 0.28 12.86 -20.32
C GLN A 402 1.25 11.81 -19.77
N VAL A 403 0.80 11.05 -18.77
CA VAL A 403 1.40 9.79 -18.27
C VAL A 403 1.73 8.82 -19.41
N SER A 404 1.10 8.98 -20.57
CA SER A 404 1.24 8.18 -21.80
C SER A 404 2.66 8.12 -22.37
N GLY A 405 3.56 9.05 -22.02
CA GLY A 405 4.94 9.08 -22.49
C GLY A 405 5.98 8.39 -21.60
N SER A 406 5.58 7.93 -20.40
CA SER A 406 6.50 7.36 -19.42
C SER A 406 7.18 6.09 -19.95
N ILE A 407 8.52 6.11 -20.02
CA ILE A 407 9.36 4.97 -20.37
C ILE A 407 9.20 3.89 -19.31
N VAL A 408 9.17 4.27 -18.03
CA VAL A 408 9.02 3.33 -16.91
C VAL A 408 7.67 2.61 -16.98
N LEU A 409 6.55 3.30 -17.19
CA LEU A 409 5.24 2.64 -17.29
C LEU A 409 5.14 1.74 -18.52
N ARG A 410 5.77 2.13 -19.64
CA ARG A 410 5.88 1.26 -20.82
C ARG A 410 6.70 0.01 -20.52
N LEU A 411 7.82 0.16 -19.82
CA LEU A 411 8.68 -0.96 -19.40
C LEU A 411 7.91 -1.91 -18.45
N LEU A 412 7.20 -1.38 -17.45
CA LEU A 412 6.36 -2.18 -16.55
C LEU A 412 5.27 -2.93 -17.32
N ASN A 413 4.66 -2.32 -18.33
CA ASN A 413 3.68 -2.99 -19.19
C ASN A 413 4.33 -4.11 -20.02
N THR A 414 5.50 -3.88 -20.62
CA THR A 414 6.27 -4.91 -21.33
C THR A 414 6.62 -6.07 -20.39
N TRP A 415 7.12 -5.78 -19.20
CA TRP A 415 7.45 -6.80 -18.20
C TRP A 415 6.22 -7.55 -17.69
N THR A 416 5.09 -6.87 -17.58
CA THR A 416 3.81 -7.52 -17.26
C THR A 416 3.47 -8.54 -18.34
N ILE A 417 3.56 -8.17 -19.62
CA ILE A 417 3.33 -9.09 -20.75
C ILE A 417 4.35 -10.25 -20.74
N GLU A 418 5.63 -9.99 -20.50
CA GLU A 418 6.67 -11.04 -20.47
C GLU A 418 6.46 -12.03 -19.33
N ALA A 419 6.15 -11.51 -18.14
CA ALA A 419 5.76 -12.31 -17.01
C ALA A 419 4.46 -13.07 -17.33
N HIS A 420 3.63 -12.51 -18.24
CA HIS A 420 2.42 -13.17 -18.72
C HIS A 420 2.57 -14.27 -19.74
N THR A 421 3.61 -14.26 -20.55
CA THR A 421 3.76 -15.25 -21.63
C THR A 421 4.53 -16.48 -21.19
N SER A 422 5.02 -16.51 -19.95
CA SER A 422 6.11 -17.42 -19.58
C SER A 422 5.72 -18.41 -18.51
N SER A 423 5.58 -19.68 -18.91
CA SER A 423 4.98 -20.76 -18.14
C SER A 423 5.89 -21.36 -17.05
N SER A 424 6.21 -20.61 -15.99
CA SER A 424 6.94 -21.06 -14.79
C SER A 424 8.47 -20.95 -14.88
N SER A 425 8.98 -19.75 -14.59
CA SER A 425 10.36 -19.61 -14.14
C SER A 425 10.42 -18.70 -12.91
N VAL A 426 11.32 -19.03 -11.97
CA VAL A 426 11.64 -18.23 -10.78
C VAL A 426 11.92 -16.76 -11.17
N PHE A 427 12.46 -16.52 -12.36
CA PHE A 427 12.71 -15.18 -12.87
C PHE A 427 11.42 -14.37 -13.12
N TYR A 428 10.36 -14.98 -13.68
CA TYR A 428 9.12 -14.26 -13.98
C TYR A 428 8.33 -13.92 -12.73
N ASN A 429 8.39 -14.76 -11.69
CA ASN A 429 7.80 -14.42 -10.41
C ASN A 429 8.52 -13.20 -9.80
N ARG A 430 9.87 -13.18 -9.83
CA ARG A 430 10.66 -12.02 -9.39
C ARG A 430 10.34 -10.75 -10.18
N LEU A 431 10.15 -10.89 -11.49
CA LEU A 431 9.73 -9.80 -12.36
C LEU A 431 8.38 -9.24 -11.91
N ALA A 432 7.40 -10.11 -11.67
CA ALA A 432 6.09 -9.73 -11.14
C ALA A 432 6.17 -9.06 -9.76
N TYR A 433 7.03 -9.52 -8.85
CA TYR A 433 7.24 -8.87 -7.55
C TYR A 433 7.81 -7.47 -7.73
N ALA A 434 8.80 -7.31 -8.61
CA ALA A 434 9.39 -6.02 -8.91
C ALA A 434 8.35 -5.06 -9.48
N ILE A 435 7.48 -5.53 -10.38
CA ILE A 435 6.36 -4.74 -10.92
C ILE A 435 5.42 -4.29 -9.80
N ALA A 436 4.96 -5.20 -8.94
CA ALA A 436 4.05 -4.89 -7.84
C ALA A 436 4.64 -3.84 -6.88
N ASN A 437 5.89 -4.03 -6.47
CA ASN A 437 6.61 -3.09 -5.61
C ASN A 437 6.87 -1.75 -6.31
N THR A 438 7.17 -1.74 -7.62
CA THR A 438 7.32 -0.49 -8.37
C THR A 438 5.99 0.27 -8.40
N CYS A 439 4.88 -0.43 -8.64
CA CYS A 439 3.54 0.19 -8.64
C CYS A 439 3.21 0.78 -7.27
N SER A 440 3.54 0.10 -6.17
CA SER A 440 3.29 0.62 -4.82
C SER A 440 4.07 1.92 -4.54
N LEU A 441 5.31 2.02 -5.03
CA LEU A 441 6.12 3.24 -4.95
C LEU A 441 5.57 4.35 -5.85
N ILE A 442 5.25 4.04 -7.12
CA ILE A 442 4.67 4.98 -8.08
C ILE A 442 3.39 5.62 -7.54
N GLY A 443 2.54 4.84 -6.86
CA GLY A 443 1.27 5.34 -6.35
C GLY A 443 1.37 6.39 -5.26
N GLN A 444 2.56 6.61 -4.67
CA GLN A 444 2.85 7.79 -3.83
C GLN A 444 2.73 9.11 -4.60
N LYS A 445 2.91 9.07 -5.92
CA LYS A 445 2.86 10.24 -6.81
C LYS A 445 1.62 10.19 -7.70
N THR A 446 1.29 9.03 -8.26
CA THR A 446 0.24 8.85 -9.27
C THR A 446 -0.55 7.57 -9.02
N LEU A 447 -1.46 7.61 -8.05
CA LEU A 447 -2.30 6.46 -7.69
C LEU A 447 -2.99 5.80 -8.90
N PRO A 448 -3.59 6.51 -9.88
CA PRO A 448 -4.22 5.86 -11.03
C PRO A 448 -3.27 5.01 -11.87
N ALA A 449 -2.01 5.42 -12.04
CA ALA A 449 -1.01 4.67 -12.80
C ALA A 449 -0.62 3.38 -12.06
N ALA A 450 -0.42 3.47 -10.74
CA ALA A 450 -0.15 2.33 -9.88
C ALA A 450 -1.30 1.31 -9.89
N LEU A 451 -2.54 1.75 -9.71
CA LEU A 451 -3.71 0.87 -9.71
C LEU A 451 -3.90 0.20 -11.07
N ASN A 452 -3.63 0.91 -12.17
CA ASN A 452 -3.66 0.30 -13.50
C ASN A 452 -2.58 -0.77 -13.64
N GLY A 453 -1.34 -0.49 -13.21
CA GLY A 453 -0.25 -1.47 -13.21
C GLY A 453 -0.57 -2.74 -12.41
N LEU A 454 -1.11 -2.59 -11.19
CA LEU A 454 -1.52 -3.72 -10.35
C LEU A 454 -2.69 -4.51 -10.98
N LYS A 455 -3.65 -3.81 -11.59
CA LYS A 455 -4.76 -4.45 -12.31
C LYS A 455 -4.30 -5.23 -13.53
N GLU A 456 -3.35 -4.71 -14.30
CA GLU A 456 -2.73 -5.45 -15.41
C GLU A 456 -1.93 -6.64 -14.89
N LEU A 457 -1.19 -6.47 -13.79
CA LEU A 457 -0.45 -7.57 -13.17
C LEU A 457 -1.38 -8.70 -12.71
N LEU A 458 -2.57 -8.40 -12.17
CA LEU A 458 -3.59 -9.41 -11.81
C LEU A 458 -4.23 -10.14 -13.00
N ARG A 459 -3.88 -9.76 -14.23
CA ARG A 459 -4.15 -10.57 -15.42
C ARG A 459 -3.07 -11.65 -15.63
N TYR A 460 -2.16 -11.81 -14.66
CA TYR A 460 -1.07 -12.79 -14.69
C TYR A 460 -1.57 -14.12 -15.20
N PRO A 461 -0.87 -14.75 -16.15
CA PRO A 461 -1.19 -16.03 -16.67
C PRO A 461 -1.11 -16.96 -15.52
N ILE A 462 -1.85 -17.99 -15.74
CA ILE A 462 -2.29 -18.75 -14.66
C ILE A 462 -1.91 -20.16 -15.07
N GLU A 463 -1.14 -20.83 -14.21
CA GLU A 463 -0.47 -22.08 -14.55
C GLU A 463 -1.40 -22.98 -15.35
N ASN A 464 -1.06 -23.19 -16.62
CA ASN A 464 -1.93 -23.89 -17.54
C ASN A 464 -1.62 -25.38 -17.44
N ASP A 465 -1.86 -25.95 -16.26
CA ASP A 465 -1.88 -27.41 -16.06
C ASP A 465 -3.10 -28.06 -16.74
N GLY A 466 -3.92 -27.23 -17.43
CA GLY A 466 -5.11 -27.60 -18.18
C GLY A 466 -6.36 -27.76 -17.33
N ARG A 467 -6.28 -27.59 -16.00
CA ARG A 467 -7.40 -27.84 -15.09
C ARG A 467 -7.68 -26.71 -14.11
N THR A 468 -6.65 -26.08 -13.58
CA THR A 468 -6.79 -25.11 -12.49
C THR A 468 -5.99 -23.88 -12.78
N ILE A 469 -6.68 -22.76 -12.68
CA ILE A 469 -6.11 -21.50 -13.01
C ILE A 469 -5.71 -20.79 -11.67
N SER A 470 -4.45 -20.95 -11.21
CA SER A 470 -3.79 -20.21 -10.10
C SER A 470 -2.69 -19.15 -10.44
N ILE A 471 -2.69 -18.03 -9.71
CA ILE A 471 -1.56 -17.09 -9.66
C ILE A 471 -0.48 -17.64 -8.70
N PRO A 472 0.83 -17.45 -8.95
CA PRO A 472 1.85 -17.81 -7.98
C PRO A 472 1.61 -17.09 -6.65
N GLN A 473 1.68 -17.82 -5.54
CA GLN A 473 1.28 -17.33 -4.21
C GLN A 473 2.05 -16.07 -3.78
N GLU A 474 3.32 -15.99 -4.15
CA GLU A 474 4.17 -14.87 -3.83
C GLU A 474 3.82 -13.63 -4.66
N VAL A 475 3.40 -13.81 -5.92
CA VAL A 475 2.93 -12.69 -6.76
C VAL A 475 1.66 -12.13 -6.16
N PHE A 476 0.74 -13.02 -5.79
CA PHE A 476 -0.48 -12.66 -5.07
C PHE A 476 -0.15 -11.85 -3.81
N PHE A 477 0.77 -12.34 -2.98
CA PHE A 477 1.20 -11.65 -1.77
C PHE A 477 1.74 -10.24 -2.04
N HIS A 478 2.65 -10.10 -3.01
CA HIS A 478 3.24 -8.80 -3.34
C HIS A 478 2.23 -7.80 -3.91
N VAL A 479 1.21 -8.26 -4.65
CA VAL A 479 0.11 -7.39 -5.09
C VAL A 479 -0.76 -6.94 -3.91
N VAL A 480 -1.09 -7.86 -2.99
CA VAL A 480 -1.81 -7.52 -1.76
C VAL A 480 -1.04 -6.49 -0.94
N LEU A 481 0.27 -6.71 -0.73
CA LEU A 481 1.14 -5.77 -0.03
C LEU A 481 1.24 -4.42 -0.74
N ALA A 482 1.26 -4.41 -2.07
CA ALA A 482 1.28 -3.18 -2.84
C ALA A 482 0.04 -2.33 -2.54
N TYR A 483 -1.15 -2.92 -2.51
CA TYR A 483 -2.37 -2.19 -2.11
C TYR A 483 -2.33 -1.68 -0.67
N VAL A 484 -1.85 -2.50 0.27
CA VAL A 484 -1.66 -2.08 1.67
C VAL A 484 -0.72 -0.88 1.74
N THR A 485 0.40 -0.95 1.03
CA THR A 485 1.39 0.12 0.94
C THR A 485 0.78 1.42 0.41
N LEU A 486 -0.05 1.34 -0.64
CA LEU A 486 -0.76 2.51 -1.19
C LEU A 486 -1.67 3.18 -0.16
N ALA A 487 -2.41 2.40 0.65
CA ALA A 487 -3.24 2.95 1.72
C ALA A 487 -2.41 3.65 2.81
N ARG A 488 -1.23 3.10 3.16
CA ARG A 488 -0.32 3.72 4.13
C ARG A 488 0.23 5.07 3.66
N TYR A 489 0.25 5.33 2.36
CA TYR A 489 0.64 6.62 1.79
C TYR A 489 -0.52 7.62 1.65
N GLY A 490 -1.61 7.45 2.40
CA GLY A 490 -2.72 8.40 2.42
C GLY A 490 -3.75 8.20 1.31
N SER A 491 -3.63 7.16 0.48
CA SER A 491 -4.56 6.92 -0.63
C SER A 491 -5.78 6.07 -0.26
N LEU A 492 -6.07 5.88 1.03
CA LEU A 492 -7.06 4.89 1.48
C LEU A 492 -8.46 5.10 0.88
N GLY A 493 -8.97 6.32 0.86
CA GLY A 493 -10.32 6.60 0.35
C GLY A 493 -10.46 6.31 -1.17
N GLU A 494 -9.45 6.66 -1.96
CA GLU A 494 -9.43 6.38 -3.39
C GLU A 494 -9.22 4.89 -3.68
N LEU A 495 -8.43 4.22 -2.84
CA LEU A 495 -8.23 2.78 -2.91
C LEU A 495 -9.51 2.00 -2.61
N LEU A 496 -10.26 2.37 -1.57
CA LEU A 496 -11.56 1.76 -1.25
C LEU A 496 -12.55 1.93 -2.40
N ARG A 497 -12.59 3.10 -3.04
CA ARG A 497 -13.42 3.32 -4.22
C ARG A 497 -12.99 2.43 -5.39
N HIS A 498 -11.69 2.27 -5.61
CA HIS A 498 -11.17 1.36 -6.62
C HIS A 498 -11.58 -0.08 -6.35
N PHE A 499 -11.47 -0.54 -5.09
CA PHE A 499 -11.92 -1.86 -4.65
C PHE A 499 -13.42 -2.03 -4.89
N ALA A 500 -14.25 -1.13 -4.38
CA ALA A 500 -15.69 -1.18 -4.53
C ALA A 500 -16.12 -1.24 -6.00
N THR A 501 -15.58 -0.35 -6.84
CA THR A 501 -15.91 -0.30 -8.27
C THR A 501 -15.48 -1.58 -9.00
N THR A 502 -14.28 -2.08 -8.71
CA THR A 502 -13.74 -3.28 -9.37
C THR A 502 -14.50 -4.52 -8.92
N ILE A 503 -14.72 -4.68 -7.62
CA ILE A 503 -15.48 -5.79 -7.03
C ILE A 503 -16.93 -5.78 -7.52
N GLU A 504 -17.62 -4.64 -7.52
CA GLU A 504 -18.99 -4.55 -8.05
C GLU A 504 -19.06 -4.98 -9.52
N SER A 505 -18.09 -4.54 -10.34
CA SER A 505 -18.02 -4.95 -11.74
C SER A 505 -17.86 -6.46 -11.93
N LEU A 506 -17.09 -7.12 -11.05
CA LEU A 506 -16.77 -8.54 -11.10
C LEU A 506 -17.86 -9.42 -10.45
N SER A 507 -18.42 -8.99 -9.33
CA SER A 507 -19.40 -9.73 -8.52
C SER A 507 -20.84 -9.52 -8.98
N TYR A 508 -21.23 -8.27 -9.20
CA TYR A 508 -22.62 -7.88 -9.45
C TYR A 508 -22.94 -7.77 -10.94
N HIS A 509 -22.17 -6.97 -11.69
CA HIS A 509 -22.47 -6.77 -13.10
C HIS A 509 -22.17 -7.99 -13.96
N ARG A 510 -21.29 -8.91 -13.49
CA ARG A 510 -20.86 -10.13 -14.19
C ARG A 510 -20.78 -9.87 -15.70
N GLY A 511 -19.84 -9.01 -16.08
CA GLY A 511 -19.74 -8.37 -17.39
C GLY A 511 -20.04 -9.28 -18.59
N ASP A 512 -20.38 -8.66 -19.72
CA ASP A 512 -20.82 -9.28 -20.97
C ASP A 512 -20.10 -10.63 -21.20
N ARG A 513 -20.83 -11.75 -21.03
CA ARG A 513 -20.32 -13.15 -21.08
C ARG A 513 -19.70 -13.54 -22.42
N ARG A 514 -19.49 -12.58 -23.32
CA ARG A 514 -18.94 -12.72 -24.67
C ARG A 514 -17.42 -12.90 -24.70
N MET A 515 -16.75 -13.07 -23.56
CA MET A 515 -15.36 -13.50 -23.58
C MET A 515 -15.22 -14.82 -24.33
N ARG A 516 -14.19 -14.93 -25.16
CA ARG A 516 -13.94 -16.13 -25.98
C ARG A 516 -13.70 -17.38 -25.14
N ASP A 517 -13.18 -17.23 -23.93
CA ASP A 517 -12.98 -18.30 -22.96
C ASP A 517 -13.66 -17.99 -21.61
N PRO A 518 -14.81 -18.62 -21.31
CA PRO A 518 -15.48 -18.47 -20.02
C PRO A 518 -14.65 -18.94 -18.81
N ARG A 519 -13.74 -19.91 -18.98
CA ARG A 519 -12.93 -20.45 -17.88
C ARG A 519 -11.84 -19.47 -17.47
N GLU A 520 -11.16 -18.90 -18.45
CA GLU A 520 -10.15 -17.85 -18.24
C GLU A 520 -10.79 -16.66 -17.50
N TYR A 521 -11.97 -16.21 -17.95
CA TYR A 521 -12.70 -15.14 -17.29
C TYR A 521 -13.04 -15.44 -15.83
N LEU A 522 -13.63 -16.62 -15.55
CA LEU A 522 -14.05 -16.99 -14.20
C LEU A 522 -12.89 -17.02 -13.22
N SER A 523 -11.77 -17.55 -13.66
CA SER A 523 -10.61 -17.74 -12.80
C SER A 523 -9.86 -16.42 -12.59
N ARG A 524 -9.73 -15.59 -13.64
CA ARG A 524 -9.19 -14.23 -13.50
C ARG A 524 -10.05 -13.40 -12.55
N ARG A 525 -11.37 -13.54 -12.66
CA ARG A 525 -12.33 -12.92 -11.73
C ARG A 525 -12.07 -13.40 -10.30
N GLU A 526 -11.94 -14.69 -10.08
CA GLU A 526 -11.66 -15.29 -8.77
C GLU A 526 -10.35 -14.77 -8.17
N VAL A 527 -9.24 -14.84 -8.90
CA VAL A 527 -7.94 -14.31 -8.47
C VAL A 527 -8.02 -12.83 -8.11
N THR A 528 -8.68 -12.03 -8.96
CA THR A 528 -8.84 -10.59 -8.71
C THR A 528 -9.66 -10.33 -7.45
N LEU A 529 -10.81 -11.01 -7.30
CA LEU A 529 -11.66 -10.86 -6.12
C LEU A 529 -10.93 -11.26 -4.84
N ASN A 530 -10.29 -12.43 -4.83
CA ASN A 530 -9.53 -12.93 -3.68
C ASN A 530 -8.42 -11.96 -3.30
N THR A 531 -7.71 -11.39 -4.28
CA THR A 531 -6.65 -10.39 -4.03
C THR A 531 -7.22 -9.14 -3.37
N LEU A 532 -8.32 -8.59 -3.91
CA LEU A 532 -8.92 -7.37 -3.39
C LEU A 532 -9.55 -7.58 -2.01
N PHE A 533 -10.17 -8.74 -1.76
CA PHE A 533 -10.68 -9.10 -0.44
C PHE A 533 -9.57 -9.26 0.58
N CYS A 534 -8.47 -9.95 0.24
CA CYS A 534 -7.32 -10.09 1.13
C CYS A 534 -6.69 -8.73 1.44
N ALA A 535 -6.50 -7.87 0.43
CA ALA A 535 -6.02 -6.52 0.63
C ALA A 535 -6.95 -5.73 1.58
N PHE A 536 -8.27 -5.77 1.35
CA PHE A 536 -9.23 -5.11 2.24
C PHE A 536 -9.19 -5.64 3.67
N ILE A 537 -9.14 -6.96 3.87
CA ILE A 537 -9.04 -7.58 5.19
C ILE A 537 -7.76 -7.11 5.90
N LEU A 538 -6.60 -7.13 5.22
CA LEU A 538 -5.35 -6.66 5.81
C LEU A 538 -5.40 -5.17 6.17
N LEU A 539 -5.99 -4.32 5.33
CA LEU A 539 -6.22 -2.92 5.66
C LEU A 539 -7.06 -2.78 6.93
N ALA A 540 -8.10 -3.61 7.07
CA ALA A 540 -8.94 -3.62 8.26
C ALA A 540 -8.20 -4.10 9.51
N VAL A 541 -7.39 -5.15 9.40
CA VAL A 541 -6.52 -5.62 10.49
C VAL A 541 -5.55 -4.52 10.91
N PHE A 542 -4.82 -3.90 9.98
CA PHE A 542 -3.89 -2.81 10.31
C PHE A 542 -4.60 -1.60 10.92
N SER A 543 -5.84 -1.32 10.50
CA SER A 543 -6.69 -0.29 11.11
C SER A 543 -7.08 -0.65 12.56
N LEU A 544 -7.27 -1.94 12.86
CA LEU A 544 -7.65 -2.43 14.20
C LEU A 544 -6.46 -2.58 15.16
N SER A 545 -5.24 -2.83 14.66
CA SER A 545 -4.07 -3.19 15.49
C SER A 545 -3.54 -2.06 16.37
N ASP A 546 -3.88 -0.80 16.08
CA ASP A 546 -3.36 0.36 16.85
C ASP A 546 -4.21 0.71 18.09
N LYS A 547 -5.11 -0.20 18.49
CA LYS A 547 -5.95 -0.05 19.69
C LYS A 547 -5.11 -0.14 20.96
N LYS A 548 -4.59 1.00 21.39
CA LYS A 548 -4.16 1.16 22.80
C LYS A 548 -5.41 1.07 23.68
N GLU A 549 -5.39 0.25 24.73
CA GLU A 549 -6.55 0.05 25.63
C GLU A 549 -7.12 1.35 26.24
N ASN A 550 -6.38 2.46 26.13
CA ASN A 550 -6.72 3.78 26.66
C ASN A 550 -7.35 4.76 25.65
N THR A 551 -7.58 4.39 24.39
CA THR A 551 -8.12 5.31 23.35
C THR A 551 -9.64 5.51 23.41
N ARG A 552 -10.16 5.94 24.56
CA ARG A 552 -11.60 6.23 24.73
C ARG A 552 -11.98 7.60 24.15
N GLY A 553 -13.11 7.69 23.44
CA GLY A 553 -13.72 8.96 23.03
C GLY A 553 -13.12 9.58 21.76
N LEU A 554 -12.52 8.78 20.89
CA LEU A 554 -11.84 9.27 19.69
C LEU A 554 -12.72 9.34 18.43
N TYR A 555 -13.85 8.63 18.42
CA TYR A 555 -14.75 8.61 17.27
C TYR A 555 -15.70 9.80 17.29
N SER A 556 -15.88 10.43 16.13
CA SER A 556 -16.75 11.60 15.94
C SER A 556 -17.59 11.42 14.69
N LEU A 557 -18.88 11.74 14.79
CA LEU A 557 -19.82 11.67 13.67
C LEU A 557 -19.60 12.78 12.63
N THR A 558 -18.90 13.85 13.01
CA THR A 558 -18.67 15.02 12.16
C THR A 558 -17.25 15.09 11.63
N GLU A 559 -16.32 14.35 12.24
CA GLU A 559 -14.93 14.30 11.80
C GLU A 559 -14.83 13.28 10.65
N HIS A 560 -14.41 13.75 9.47
CA HIS A 560 -14.05 12.88 8.38
C HIS A 560 -12.56 12.52 8.51
N PRO A 561 -12.12 11.29 8.21
CA PRO A 561 -10.70 10.90 8.17
C PRO A 561 -9.79 11.68 7.20
N GLY A 562 -10.29 12.75 6.55
CA GLY A 562 -9.61 13.42 5.44
C GLY A 562 -9.61 12.61 4.15
N ARG A 563 -9.11 13.22 3.07
CA ARG A 563 -8.81 12.49 1.82
C ARG A 563 -7.51 11.69 1.93
N GLU A 564 -6.57 12.22 2.70
CA GLU A 564 -5.21 11.69 2.91
C GLU A 564 -5.16 10.78 4.14
N ALA A 565 -6.22 10.01 4.38
CA ALA A 565 -6.31 9.13 5.54
C ALA A 565 -5.23 8.04 5.47
N VAL A 566 -4.39 7.96 6.51
CA VAL A 566 -3.28 7.00 6.63
C VAL A 566 -3.66 5.86 7.58
N ILE A 567 -3.04 4.68 7.36
CA ILE A 567 -3.05 3.56 8.31
C ILE A 567 -1.64 3.36 8.88
N PRO A 568 -1.46 3.37 10.21
CA PRO A 568 -2.48 3.65 11.22
C PRO A 568 -2.91 5.13 11.25
N ASP A 569 -4.07 5.41 11.84
CA ASP A 569 -4.55 6.77 12.10
C ASP A 569 -3.64 7.46 13.12
N GLU A 570 -3.34 8.74 12.95
CA GLU A 570 -2.47 9.50 13.87
C GLU A 570 -3.01 9.53 15.31
N LYS A 571 -4.34 9.39 15.48
CA LYS A 571 -4.99 9.33 16.78
C LYS A 571 -5.08 7.89 17.34
N GLY A 572 -4.58 6.88 16.62
CA GLY A 572 -4.70 5.47 16.98
C GLY A 572 -6.12 4.93 16.88
N ARG A 573 -6.98 5.51 16.03
CA ARG A 573 -8.32 5.00 15.75
C ARG A 573 -8.28 3.97 14.65
N ASP A 574 -9.29 3.10 14.65
CA ASP A 574 -9.66 2.37 13.44
C ASP A 574 -10.22 3.36 12.40
N VAL A 575 -9.41 3.69 11.40
CA VAL A 575 -9.74 4.66 10.35
C VAL A 575 -10.86 4.19 9.43
N LEU A 576 -10.98 2.88 9.17
CA LEU A 576 -12.10 2.33 8.41
C LEU A 576 -13.40 2.50 9.20
N LEU A 577 -13.38 2.18 10.51
CA LEU A 577 -14.53 2.37 11.39
C LEU A 577 -14.93 3.84 11.47
N ALA A 578 -13.95 4.75 11.62
CA ALA A 578 -14.19 6.19 11.59
C ALA A 578 -14.85 6.65 10.28
N GLY A 579 -14.41 6.10 9.14
CA GLY A 579 -14.98 6.38 7.82
C GLY A 579 -16.40 5.83 7.59
N ILE A 580 -16.79 4.72 8.22
CA ILE A 580 -18.15 4.17 8.06
C ILE A 580 -19.19 4.82 8.99
N ILE A 581 -18.77 5.33 10.16
CA ILE A 581 -19.68 5.97 11.13
C ILE A 581 -19.84 7.48 10.90
N THR A 582 -18.89 8.13 10.23
CA THR A 582 -18.99 9.57 9.96
C THR A 582 -20.19 9.87 9.05
N ARG A 583 -20.90 10.97 9.36
CA ARG A 583 -22.04 11.45 8.55
C ARG A 583 -21.57 12.34 7.40
N VAL A 584 -20.32 12.79 7.43
CA VAL A 584 -19.73 13.63 6.39
C VAL A 584 -19.09 12.70 5.36
N GLY A 585 -19.42 12.85 4.08
CA GLY A 585 -18.79 12.08 3.00
C GLY A 585 -19.28 10.62 2.86
N PRO A 586 -20.55 10.38 2.48
CA PRO A 586 -21.15 9.04 2.44
C PRO A 586 -20.49 8.08 1.44
N ALA A 587 -19.64 8.56 0.54
CA ALA A 587 -18.96 7.74 -0.46
C ALA A 587 -18.11 6.64 0.19
N TRP A 588 -17.35 6.95 1.25
CA TRP A 588 -16.52 5.96 1.94
C TRP A 588 -17.35 4.83 2.53
N LYS A 589 -18.43 5.18 3.25
CA LYS A 589 -19.38 4.22 3.80
C LYS A 589 -19.95 3.32 2.71
N GLN A 590 -20.35 3.91 1.57
CA GLN A 590 -20.91 3.15 0.46
C GLN A 590 -19.87 2.21 -0.18
N ASP A 591 -18.62 2.65 -0.33
CA ASP A 591 -17.53 1.83 -0.87
C ASP A 591 -17.30 0.59 0.01
N VAL A 592 -17.25 0.77 1.35
CA VAL A 592 -17.12 -0.35 2.30
C VAL A 592 -18.35 -1.27 2.29
N VAL A 593 -19.57 -0.71 2.21
CA VAL A 593 -20.81 -1.50 2.08
C VAL A 593 -20.76 -2.39 0.84
N THR A 594 -20.31 -1.86 -0.30
CA THR A 594 -20.18 -2.62 -1.55
C THR A 594 -19.15 -3.75 -1.42
N ILE A 595 -18.00 -3.51 -0.79
CA ILE A 595 -16.96 -4.52 -0.57
C ILE A 595 -17.49 -5.65 0.31
N LEU A 596 -18.07 -5.34 1.48
CA LEU A 596 -18.61 -6.35 2.40
C LEU A 596 -19.78 -7.13 1.78
N CYS A 597 -20.64 -6.44 1.03
CA CYS A 597 -21.74 -7.09 0.31
C CYS A 597 -21.22 -8.16 -0.65
N ALA A 598 -20.17 -7.84 -1.42
CA ALA A 598 -19.55 -8.79 -2.31
C ALA A 598 -18.89 -9.95 -1.56
N MET A 599 -18.14 -9.69 -0.48
CA MET A 599 -17.54 -10.74 0.35
C MET A 599 -18.59 -11.73 0.88
N ILE A 600 -19.73 -11.24 1.38
CA ILE A 600 -20.82 -12.08 1.88
C ILE A 600 -21.42 -12.96 0.77
N ILE A 601 -21.45 -12.46 -0.47
CA ILE A 601 -22.08 -13.14 -1.61
C ILE A 601 -21.13 -14.13 -2.28
N GLU A 602 -19.83 -13.84 -2.38
CA GLU A 602 -18.93 -14.59 -3.24
C GLU A 602 -18.46 -15.94 -2.68
N GLY A 603 -18.31 -16.09 -1.36
CA GLY A 603 -17.93 -17.37 -0.76
C GLY A 603 -18.17 -17.46 0.74
N GLU A 604 -18.14 -18.68 1.28
CA GLU A 604 -18.39 -18.93 2.70
C GLU A 604 -17.27 -18.34 3.58
N ASP A 605 -16.01 -18.55 3.19
CA ASP A 605 -14.84 -18.06 3.92
C ASP A 605 -14.75 -16.52 3.92
N GLU A 606 -15.05 -15.88 2.78
CA GLU A 606 -15.12 -14.43 2.66
C GLU A 606 -16.29 -13.87 3.49
N SER A 607 -17.42 -14.59 3.54
CA SER A 607 -18.55 -14.19 4.36
C SER A 607 -18.21 -14.23 5.86
N GLU A 608 -17.48 -15.25 6.32
CA GLU A 608 -17.03 -15.33 7.72
C GLU A 608 -16.12 -14.15 8.05
N SER A 609 -15.17 -13.83 7.16
CA SER A 609 -14.25 -12.69 7.31
C SER A 609 -15.00 -11.35 7.40
N ALA A 610 -16.01 -11.16 6.55
CA ALA A 610 -16.85 -9.96 6.57
C ALA A 610 -17.66 -9.83 7.88
N PHE A 611 -18.30 -10.92 8.33
CA PHE A 611 -19.06 -10.91 9.59
C PHE A 611 -18.18 -10.77 10.82
N TYR A 612 -16.99 -11.35 10.79
CA TYR A 612 -15.99 -11.16 11.83
C TYR A 612 -15.57 -9.68 11.91
N LEU A 613 -15.27 -9.03 10.79
CA LEU A 613 -14.88 -7.62 10.80
C LEU A 613 -16.01 -6.72 11.35
N MET A 614 -17.26 -7.00 10.94
CA MET A 614 -18.42 -6.33 11.51
C MET A 614 -18.54 -6.58 13.03
N HIS A 615 -18.29 -7.80 13.51
CA HIS A 615 -18.29 -8.10 14.94
C HIS A 615 -17.28 -7.22 15.71
N GLU A 616 -16.03 -7.12 15.22
CA GLU A 616 -14.99 -6.32 15.88
C GLU A 616 -15.30 -4.82 15.89
N TRP A 617 -15.87 -4.31 14.81
CA TRP A 617 -16.34 -2.93 14.78
C TRP A 617 -17.50 -2.69 15.75
N ALA A 618 -18.44 -3.64 15.87
CA ALA A 618 -19.53 -3.56 16.83
C ALA A 618 -18.99 -3.53 18.28
N GLU A 619 -18.08 -4.43 18.63
CA GLU A 619 -17.41 -4.45 19.94
C GLU A 619 -16.68 -3.13 20.23
N THR A 620 -16.00 -2.57 19.23
CA THR A 620 -15.28 -1.29 19.35
C THR A 620 -16.26 -0.15 19.67
N ILE A 621 -17.34 0.00 18.89
CA ILE A 621 -18.36 1.03 19.11
C ILE A 621 -19.11 0.84 20.43
N LEU A 622 -19.32 -0.41 20.88
CA LEU A 622 -20.02 -0.68 22.13
C LEU A 622 -19.17 -0.36 23.37
N ARG A 623 -17.84 -0.45 23.25
CA ARG A 623 -16.88 -0.05 24.29
C ARG A 623 -16.74 1.46 24.42
N GLU A 624 -17.10 2.22 23.40
CA GLU A 624 -17.07 3.69 23.46
C GLU A 624 -17.96 4.23 24.57
N ARG A 625 -17.40 5.18 25.32
CA ARG A 625 -18.06 5.87 26.43
C ARG A 625 -18.02 7.36 26.14
N GLY A 626 -19.11 8.06 26.43
CA GLY A 626 -19.17 9.50 26.23
C GLY A 626 -20.57 9.94 25.80
N PRO A 627 -20.78 11.26 25.64
CA PRO A 627 -22.08 11.81 25.29
C PRO A 627 -22.59 11.35 23.92
N GLN A 628 -21.69 10.99 23.00
CA GLN A 628 -22.04 10.55 21.64
C GLN A 628 -22.22 9.03 21.47
N CYS A 629 -22.07 8.23 22.54
CA CYS A 629 -22.04 6.77 22.39
C CYS A 629 -23.34 6.20 21.79
N LEU A 630 -24.50 6.81 22.08
CA LEU A 630 -25.78 6.40 21.50
C LEU A 630 -25.85 6.74 20.01
N ASP A 631 -25.37 7.91 19.61
CA ASP A 631 -25.38 8.32 18.21
C ASP A 631 -24.39 7.50 17.37
N LEU A 632 -23.22 7.16 17.93
CA LEU A 632 -22.25 6.25 17.31
C LEU A 632 -22.84 4.86 17.10
N ARG A 633 -23.53 4.31 18.11
CA ARG A 633 -24.25 3.03 18.00
C ARG A 633 -25.36 3.07 16.95
N ALA A 634 -26.11 4.18 16.89
CA ALA A 634 -27.15 4.39 15.89
C ALA A 634 -26.56 4.44 14.47
N ALA A 635 -25.48 5.19 14.27
CA ALA A 635 -24.79 5.29 12.98
C ALA A 635 -24.22 3.93 12.53
N TYR A 636 -23.61 3.18 13.45
CA TYR A 636 -23.10 1.85 13.17
C TYR A 636 -24.23 0.86 12.84
N LEU A 637 -25.37 0.93 13.55
CA LEU A 637 -26.55 0.14 13.23
C LEU A 637 -27.09 0.44 11.82
N GLU A 638 -27.14 1.71 11.42
CA GLU A 638 -27.51 2.09 10.04
C GLU A 638 -26.57 1.48 9.01
N PHE A 639 -25.26 1.50 9.28
CA PHE A 639 -24.27 0.85 8.42
C PHE A 639 -24.54 -0.66 8.26
N VAL A 640 -24.79 -1.38 9.35
CA VAL A 640 -25.10 -2.82 9.28
C VAL A 640 -26.37 -3.08 8.47
N LEU A 641 -27.40 -2.24 8.64
CA LEU A 641 -28.64 -2.34 7.85
C LEU A 641 -28.40 -2.03 6.37
N ASP A 642 -27.55 -1.06 6.04
CA ASP A 642 -27.18 -0.73 4.65
C ASP A 642 -26.45 -1.91 3.97
N VAL A 643 -25.57 -2.63 4.68
CA VAL A 643 -24.95 -3.87 4.18
C VAL A 643 -26.01 -4.93 3.87
N LEU A 644 -26.93 -5.19 4.80
CA LEU A 644 -27.99 -6.18 4.61
C LEU A 644 -28.92 -5.84 3.44
N TYR A 645 -29.27 -4.55 3.31
CA TYR A 645 -30.07 -4.06 2.19
C TYR A 645 -29.39 -4.36 0.85
N GLN A 646 -28.10 -4.02 0.76
CA GLN A 646 -27.34 -4.17 -0.47
C GLN A 646 -27.17 -5.66 -0.83
N VAL A 647 -26.92 -6.53 0.15
CA VAL A 647 -26.82 -7.98 -0.06
C VAL A 647 -28.13 -8.57 -0.56
N ASP A 648 -29.26 -8.23 0.08
CA ASP A 648 -30.59 -8.71 -0.33
C ASP A 648 -30.94 -8.24 -1.75
N ARG A 649 -30.64 -6.98 -2.07
CA ARG A 649 -30.76 -6.44 -3.43
C ARG A 649 -29.94 -7.26 -4.43
N TRP A 650 -28.64 -7.46 -4.19
CA TRP A 650 -27.78 -8.21 -5.09
C TRP A 650 -28.18 -9.67 -5.23
N ILE A 651 -28.62 -10.34 -4.17
CA ILE A 651 -29.11 -11.73 -4.23
C ILE A 651 -30.32 -11.85 -5.16
N ARG A 652 -31.27 -10.91 -5.08
CA ARG A 652 -32.45 -10.89 -5.97
C ARG A 652 -32.06 -10.62 -7.41
N ASP A 653 -31.25 -9.59 -7.63
CA ASP A 653 -30.82 -9.16 -8.97
C ASP A 653 -29.97 -10.25 -9.65
N LEU A 654 -29.14 -10.96 -8.88
CA LEU A 654 -28.34 -12.11 -9.35
C LEU A 654 -29.10 -13.44 -9.36
N GLN A 655 -30.35 -13.47 -8.89
CA GLN A 655 -31.18 -14.67 -8.76
C GLN A 655 -30.50 -15.82 -7.99
N ARG A 656 -29.68 -15.50 -6.97
CA ARG A 656 -28.99 -16.51 -6.15
C ARG A 656 -29.98 -17.16 -5.18
N LYS A 657 -29.90 -18.49 -5.02
CA LYS A 657 -30.68 -19.25 -4.02
C LYS A 657 -30.05 -19.14 -2.64
N MET A 658 -29.92 -17.92 -2.12
CA MET A 658 -29.32 -17.64 -0.83
C MET A 658 -30.33 -16.91 0.05
N ASN A 659 -30.56 -17.41 1.27
CA ASN A 659 -31.44 -16.74 2.23
C ASN A 659 -30.59 -15.93 3.20
N ILE A 660 -30.42 -14.64 2.89
CA ILE A 660 -29.60 -13.72 3.69
C ILE A 660 -30.07 -13.60 5.13
N LEU A 661 -31.39 -13.64 5.37
CA LEU A 661 -31.95 -13.61 6.73
C LEU A 661 -31.48 -14.81 7.55
N THR A 662 -31.44 -16.01 6.95
CA THR A 662 -30.96 -17.22 7.62
C THR A 662 -29.47 -17.12 7.95
N LEU A 663 -28.65 -16.72 6.98
CA LEU A 663 -27.21 -16.56 7.18
C LEU A 663 -26.92 -15.53 8.28
N PHE A 664 -27.56 -14.37 8.20
CA PHE A 664 -27.35 -13.30 9.17
C PHE A 664 -27.86 -13.66 10.57
N THR A 665 -28.99 -14.36 10.66
CA THR A 665 -29.51 -14.83 11.95
C THR A 665 -28.56 -15.83 12.60
N ALA A 666 -27.93 -16.72 11.82
CA ALA A 666 -26.92 -17.63 12.33
C ALA A 666 -25.71 -16.87 12.88
N GLN A 667 -25.25 -15.84 12.18
CA GLN A 667 -24.14 -14.99 12.63
C GLN A 667 -24.47 -14.19 13.90
N LEU A 668 -25.67 -13.61 13.99
CA LEU A 668 -26.10 -12.94 15.23
C LEU A 668 -26.22 -13.91 16.42
N ARG A 669 -26.56 -15.19 16.20
CA ARG A 669 -26.50 -16.20 17.27
C ARG A 669 -25.06 -16.46 17.71
N GLN A 670 -24.10 -16.48 16.78
CA GLN A 670 -22.68 -16.57 17.11
C GLN A 670 -22.19 -15.36 17.90
N TRP A 671 -22.60 -14.14 17.51
CA TRP A 671 -22.29 -12.91 18.25
C TRP A 671 -22.84 -12.98 19.68
N LYS A 672 -24.06 -13.49 19.88
CA LYS A 672 -24.62 -13.67 21.22
C LYS A 672 -23.88 -14.72 22.06
N LYS A 673 -23.31 -15.74 21.43
CA LYS A 673 -22.60 -16.82 22.11
C LYS A 673 -21.19 -16.40 22.56
N LYS A 674 -20.49 -15.62 21.73
CA LYS A 674 -19.08 -15.24 21.94
C LYS A 674 -18.90 -13.82 22.49
N GLY A 675 -19.90 -12.95 22.33
CA GLY A 675 -19.78 -11.51 22.54
C GLY A 675 -20.00 -11.04 23.98
N SER A 676 -19.62 -9.79 24.23
CA SER A 676 -19.90 -9.09 25.49
C SER A 676 -21.42 -8.93 25.74
N PRO A 677 -21.87 -8.67 26.99
CA PRO A 677 -23.28 -8.40 27.28
C PRO A 677 -23.86 -7.24 26.44
N SER A 678 -23.05 -6.23 26.14
CA SER A 678 -23.43 -5.12 25.27
C SER A 678 -23.64 -5.57 23.82
N LEU A 679 -22.79 -6.47 23.32
CA LEU A 679 -22.92 -7.05 21.99
C LEU A 679 -24.15 -7.97 21.89
N VAL A 680 -24.44 -8.75 22.93
CA VAL A 680 -25.67 -9.55 23.03
C VAL A 680 -26.91 -8.65 22.93
N ALA A 681 -26.93 -7.53 23.67
CA ALA A 681 -28.03 -6.57 23.62
C ALA A 681 -28.16 -5.91 22.24
N PHE A 682 -27.04 -5.54 21.62
CA PHE A 682 -27.01 -5.00 20.26
C PHE A 682 -27.55 -6.01 19.23
N ALA A 683 -27.11 -7.27 19.30
CA ALA A 683 -27.58 -8.35 18.43
C ALA A 683 -29.09 -8.62 18.61
N ASN A 684 -29.62 -8.50 19.84
CA ASN A 684 -31.06 -8.60 20.10
C ASN A 684 -31.84 -7.44 19.46
N ASP A 685 -31.36 -6.20 19.58
CA ASP A 685 -32.01 -5.04 18.94
C ASP A 685 -32.03 -5.19 17.42
N LEU A 686 -30.91 -5.62 16.84
CA LEU A 686 -30.81 -5.86 15.41
C LEU A 686 -31.75 -6.98 14.92
N GLN A 687 -31.84 -8.11 15.64
CA GLN A 687 -32.81 -9.17 15.31
C GLN A 687 -34.27 -8.67 15.38
N LYS A 688 -34.60 -7.87 16.41
CA LYS A 688 -35.93 -7.29 16.57
C LYS A 688 -36.28 -6.38 15.39
N ARG A 689 -35.34 -5.54 14.95
CA ARG A 689 -35.52 -4.63 13.80
C ARG A 689 -35.67 -5.36 12.47
N LEU A 690 -34.99 -6.51 12.32
CA LEU A 690 -35.17 -7.37 11.15
C LEU A 690 -36.50 -8.16 11.17
N GLY A 691 -37.28 -8.04 12.26
CA GLY A 691 -38.54 -8.77 12.42
C GLY A 691 -38.35 -10.29 12.56
N VAL A 692 -37.16 -10.72 12.99
CA VAL A 692 -36.86 -12.12 13.30
C VAL A 692 -37.37 -12.37 14.72
N ARG A 693 -38.43 -13.19 14.84
CA ARG A 693 -38.92 -13.62 16.17
C ARG A 693 -37.86 -14.51 16.82
N SER A 694 -37.48 -14.16 18.05
CA SER A 694 -36.49 -14.86 18.87
C SER A 694 -36.88 -16.29 19.17
#